data_AF-A0A519VU91-F1
#
_entry.id   AF-A0A519VU91-F1
#
_cell.length_a   1.000
_cell.length_b   1.000
_cell.length_c   1.000
_cell.angle_alpha   90.00
_cell.angle_beta   90.00
_cell.angle_gamma   90.00
#
_symmetry.space_group_name_H-M   'P 1'
#
loop_
_entity.id
_entity.type
_entity.pdbx_description
1 polymer ?
#
loop_
_entity_poly.entity_id
_entity_poly.type
_entity_poly.pdbx_seq_one_letter_code
_entity_poly.pdbx_strand_id
1 'polypeptide(L)'
;MAKLYSVLAGCLLSVLAIGSRPAAAQTKTSPPIIRCGTQQADALQQAELQRLIPGYKPAKSTNTGTPRYQRTAALTYTLPVVVHVINDGEAVGVGTNLSQAQVQSQIDVLNEDYRNLNADGNNQAVVPGVFQPLRGDAQVQFQLALRNPSGNAMAEPGIDRINRTAKGFAAGPYMEDYIDRTIKPQTYWNPEQYINIWVMNLGGGLLGYAQFPDNTANLGGLSPLGGLASTDGVVILYYAFGSRAKNPTGTYNAPVPPGQPVPANPYDRGRTLTHEIGHYLSLRHIWGDDDQDPDVCSQSDYVGDTPNQALWNGGCPAFPHVTCANGPSGDMFMNYMDYVNDACMALFSKGQVDRIQALMSAGTPRRANLVNSPALCATIVAATATNSGAACPGGTITLAATGPAGATYAWIGPNGFTSTAQNPVLANVTTATAGTYQVQVAVATGACPRTVSTAVVVNNPPAVPILAASTTTLCPGTSATLSASGLLPVGALPNENFNGTAPGWAVGNTGAPAAAWQYSSGYTYPGFGFTNYTLNGSRFVIANSDAGGVGSTTNTTLTSPAFSTVGYASLSVSFLQAFYPYAAVSAALVEASTDGGTTWAVVARYDYELGTSTPVTSTINLAAYLNQPRVRLRWHYVDAYGVYWAIDNVQFTATQPALTYAWTQVSGDGLPTPATTPTITVVPSQNSVYRLTVGYVGTGCTSTATVRVNAYPAPALVASNPAICPGASAVLSAPNVAAFLPAPTYTWALVSGDGLPASTTAPTLVVTPTQNSVYRLTASFAGGACTTTATVAVAVTQPVWNGLAGDGNWFNAGNWTGCVPTRTLDATIPAGLTTTYPTLISGGGTAEVRTLTQPGALTMTGGELDLYGSHLGTGPLVLLNGTVATRGTGAQSLRAAAYATLLVGGTGPKTIGAATVTTALTLAGAILNTGPATVTLAPAATITETDASYVLGQVQTTHLVGTTPDTFGGLGLGLTAAVAPGTTTVVRTTGQPQGTGTASSIGRYYDITAALGQSLQGATLTQAYLPHELNGLLATQLVMFKSTNGGTTWTNEGATQRDANQVSRNFVTNVQGRWTLASATAPLAPATVAYSIVALPIPFTAEGLSLRVTTPTTGPLHVQLYDILGRAIYNYDVANVETGTSTVRLPGSGQLQPGKYILVVRQGSQEVRTNVVHGQ
;
A
#
# COMPACT_ATOMS: atom_id res chain seq x y z
N MET A 1 37.92 -54.41 63.50
CA MET A 1 38.66 -55.59 63.99
C MET A 1 39.24 -56.34 62.80
N ALA A 2 40.54 -56.63 62.88
CA ALA A 2 41.29 -57.64 62.10
C ALA A 2 41.25 -57.59 60.56
N LYS A 3 41.92 -56.59 59.98
CA LYS A 3 42.97 -56.70 58.94
C LYS A 3 43.43 -55.28 58.52
N LEU A 4 43.95 -54.57 59.51
CA LEU A 4 44.89 -53.46 59.38
C LEU A 4 46.24 -54.11 59.71
N TYR A 5 47.18 -54.22 58.77
CA TYR A 5 48.64 -54.44 58.94
C TYR A 5 49.25 -55.09 57.68
N SER A 6 49.71 -54.26 56.74
CA SER A 6 50.89 -54.47 55.89
C SER A 6 50.97 -53.34 54.87
N VAL A 7 51.49 -52.19 55.31
CA VAL A 7 52.35 -51.19 54.61
C VAL A 7 52.38 -49.97 55.55
N LEU A 8 52.93 -50.16 56.75
CA LEU A 8 53.26 -49.12 57.73
C LEU A 8 54.43 -49.66 58.57
N ALA A 9 55.57 -49.82 57.90
CA ALA A 9 56.88 -50.07 58.49
C ALA A 9 57.91 -49.41 57.56
N GLY A 10 58.20 -48.14 57.84
CA GLY A 10 59.15 -47.36 57.05
C GLY A 10 59.14 -45.86 57.30
N CYS A 11 58.59 -45.37 58.42
CA CYS A 11 58.67 -43.96 58.81
C CYS A 11 58.38 -43.81 60.31
N LEU A 12 59.36 -44.12 61.16
CA LEU A 12 59.64 -43.44 62.44
C LEU A 12 60.77 -44.20 63.17
N LEU A 13 62.02 -43.89 62.83
CA LEU A 13 63.17 -44.18 63.68
C LEU A 13 64.37 -43.35 63.22
N SER A 14 64.38 -42.07 63.61
CA SER A 14 65.58 -41.29 64.00
C SER A 14 65.32 -39.78 63.96
N VAL A 15 64.67 -39.25 65.01
CA VAL A 15 64.93 -37.89 65.49
C VAL A 15 65.50 -38.03 66.90
N LEU A 16 66.83 -38.03 67.01
CA LEU A 16 67.57 -37.76 68.24
C LEU A 16 69.04 -37.52 67.90
N ALA A 17 69.44 -36.24 67.89
CA ALA A 17 70.67 -35.70 68.48
C ALA A 17 71.14 -34.44 67.73
N ILE A 18 71.11 -33.33 68.46
CA ILE A 18 71.84 -32.08 68.18
C ILE A 18 73.34 -32.38 68.31
N GLY A 19 74.18 -31.92 67.37
CA GLY A 19 75.64 -31.89 67.59
C GLY A 19 76.52 -31.58 66.36
N SER A 20 77.07 -30.37 66.33
CA SER A 20 78.36 -29.94 65.74
C SER A 20 78.64 -29.99 64.21
N ARG A 21 78.78 -28.77 63.64
CA ARG A 21 79.54 -28.26 62.47
C ARG A 21 80.68 -29.15 61.88
N PRO A 22 81.14 -28.96 60.60
CA PRO A 22 81.14 -27.71 59.82
C PRO A 22 80.66 -27.78 58.37
N ALA A 23 80.42 -26.59 57.82
CA ALA A 23 80.18 -26.34 56.40
C ALA A 23 81.36 -26.78 55.54
N ALA A 24 81.10 -27.68 54.60
CA ALA A 24 81.86 -27.77 53.35
C ALA A 24 80.90 -27.33 52.24
N ALA A 25 81.23 -26.21 51.60
CA ALA A 25 80.52 -25.71 50.45
C ALA A 25 80.58 -26.74 49.31
N GLN A 26 79.43 -27.25 48.87
CA GLN A 26 79.26 -27.78 47.53
C GLN A 26 78.29 -26.86 46.79
N THR A 27 78.84 -26.20 45.78
CA THR A 27 78.15 -25.37 44.79
C THR A 27 76.97 -26.11 44.19
N LYS A 28 75.79 -25.46 44.19
CA LYS A 28 74.59 -25.90 43.46
C LYS A 28 74.96 -26.15 41.99
N THR A 29 74.97 -27.41 41.55
CA THR A 29 75.12 -27.78 40.15
C THR A 29 73.86 -27.38 39.40
N SER A 30 74.01 -26.68 38.26
CA SER A 30 72.92 -26.39 37.32
C SER A 30 72.21 -27.68 36.91
N PRO A 31 70.89 -27.65 36.62
CA PRO A 31 70.19 -28.82 36.07
C PRO A 31 70.88 -29.30 34.78
N PRO A 32 70.86 -30.63 34.51
CA PRO A 32 71.44 -31.17 33.28
C PRO A 32 70.78 -30.53 32.06
N ILE A 33 71.58 -30.28 31.02
CA ILE A 33 71.07 -29.72 29.76
C ILE A 33 70.19 -30.77 29.09
N ILE A 34 68.96 -30.40 28.75
CA ILE A 34 68.00 -31.22 28.02
C ILE A 34 67.96 -30.68 26.59
N ARG A 35 68.41 -31.49 25.63
CA ARG A 35 68.60 -31.01 24.26
C ARG A 35 67.28 -30.80 23.51
N CYS A 36 66.34 -31.73 23.66
CA CYS A 36 65.01 -31.65 23.06
C CYS A 36 63.92 -32.14 24.03
N GLY A 37 62.78 -31.47 24.02
CA GLY A 37 61.59 -31.79 24.83
C GLY A 37 60.41 -32.35 24.02
N THR A 38 60.59 -32.58 22.71
CA THR A 38 59.50 -32.92 21.77
C THR A 38 58.73 -34.17 22.19
N GLN A 39 59.38 -35.21 22.73
CA GLN A 39 58.66 -36.40 23.19
C GLN A 39 57.76 -36.12 24.40
N GLN A 40 58.24 -35.32 25.34
CA GLN A 40 57.48 -34.92 26.51
C GLN A 40 56.30 -34.02 26.11
N ALA A 41 56.53 -33.08 25.20
CA ALA A 41 55.49 -32.23 24.62
C ALA A 41 54.44 -33.05 23.84
N ASP A 42 54.85 -34.01 23.00
CA ASP A 42 53.96 -34.94 22.28
C ASP A 42 53.11 -35.73 23.29
N ALA A 43 53.72 -36.30 24.34
CA ALA A 43 52.98 -37.05 25.36
C ALA A 43 51.92 -36.18 26.08
N LEU A 44 52.28 -34.95 26.49
CA LEU A 44 51.34 -34.01 27.10
C LEU A 44 50.20 -33.63 26.14
N GLN A 45 50.53 -33.44 24.87
CA GLN A 45 49.57 -33.07 23.84
C GLN A 45 48.64 -34.23 23.44
N GLN A 46 49.15 -35.46 23.35
CA GLN A 46 48.32 -36.63 23.09
C GLN A 46 47.38 -36.90 24.25
N ALA A 47 47.86 -36.76 25.49
CA ALA A 47 47.01 -36.81 26.67
C ALA A 47 45.91 -35.73 26.59
N GLU A 48 46.25 -34.54 26.11
CA GLU A 48 45.31 -33.44 25.92
C GLU A 48 44.28 -33.69 24.81
N LEU A 49 44.68 -34.30 23.69
CA LEU A 49 43.76 -34.67 22.62
C LEU A 49 42.82 -35.82 23.02
N GLN A 50 43.31 -36.82 23.75
CA GLN A 50 42.47 -37.89 24.32
C GLN A 50 41.40 -37.32 25.24
N ARG A 51 41.77 -36.24 25.92
CA ARG A 51 40.92 -35.52 26.84
C ARG A 51 39.87 -34.66 26.13
N LEU A 52 40.24 -33.98 25.04
CA LEU A 52 39.38 -33.09 24.25
C LEU A 52 38.45 -33.82 23.27
N ILE A 53 38.85 -34.99 22.77
CA ILE A 53 38.15 -35.71 21.69
C ILE A 53 37.70 -37.08 22.22
N PRO A 54 36.41 -37.23 22.62
CA PRO A 54 35.88 -38.49 23.13
C PRO A 54 36.09 -39.64 22.13
N GLY A 55 36.77 -40.70 22.56
CA GLY A 55 37.07 -41.88 21.73
C GLY A 55 38.38 -41.81 20.95
N TYR A 56 39.15 -40.72 21.01
CA TYR A 56 40.48 -40.64 20.42
C TYR A 56 41.46 -41.61 21.11
N LYS A 57 42.22 -42.36 20.30
CA LYS A 57 43.27 -43.28 20.75
C LYS A 57 44.60 -42.88 20.10
N PRO A 58 45.62 -42.44 20.85
CA PRO A 58 46.85 -41.84 20.34
C PRO A 58 47.86 -42.87 19.84
N ALA A 59 47.40 -43.93 19.17
CA ALA A 59 48.28 -44.99 18.71
C ALA A 59 49.16 -44.47 17.56
N LYS A 60 50.48 -44.35 17.81
CA LYS A 60 51.47 -44.05 16.76
C LYS A 60 51.44 -45.16 15.70
N SER A 61 51.50 -44.77 14.42
CA SER A 61 51.56 -45.75 13.32
C SER A 61 52.81 -46.61 13.43
N THR A 62 52.68 -47.92 13.24
CA THR A 62 53.82 -48.86 13.23
C THR A 62 54.35 -49.12 11.82
N ASN A 63 53.97 -48.30 10.84
CA ASN A 63 54.36 -48.49 9.45
C ASN A 63 55.88 -48.33 9.26
N THR A 64 56.57 -49.43 8.98
CA THR A 64 58.02 -49.47 8.69
C THR A 64 58.32 -49.39 7.19
N GLY A 65 57.31 -49.26 6.34
CA GLY A 65 57.51 -49.12 4.90
C GLY A 65 58.30 -47.84 4.58
N THR A 66 59.51 -48.01 4.02
CA THR A 66 60.33 -46.87 3.59
C THR A 66 59.64 -46.13 2.43
N PRO A 67 59.27 -44.85 2.57
CA PRO A 67 58.69 -44.09 1.46
C PRO A 67 59.73 -43.95 0.34
N ARG A 68 59.63 -44.73 -0.74
CA ARG A 68 60.50 -44.56 -1.91
C ARG A 68 59.92 -43.49 -2.82
N TYR A 69 60.18 -42.23 -2.51
CA TYR A 69 59.81 -41.14 -3.40
C TYR A 69 60.78 -41.06 -4.58
N GLN A 70 60.29 -41.35 -5.80
CA GLN A 70 61.04 -41.02 -7.01
C GLN A 70 61.11 -39.50 -7.11
N ARG A 71 62.28 -38.93 -6.79
CA ARG A 71 62.55 -37.50 -6.88
C ARG A 71 62.53 -37.06 -8.35
N THR A 72 61.35 -36.71 -8.87
CA THR A 72 61.25 -35.93 -10.10
C THR A 72 61.81 -34.53 -9.82
N ALA A 73 62.79 -34.11 -10.61
CA ALA A 73 63.77 -33.08 -10.28
C ALA A 73 63.30 -31.61 -10.12
N ALA A 74 62.10 -31.28 -9.60
CA ALA A 74 61.61 -29.90 -9.70
C ALA A 74 60.65 -29.35 -8.62
N LEU A 75 60.59 -29.86 -7.38
CA LEU A 75 59.78 -29.23 -6.32
C LEU A 75 60.65 -28.90 -5.10
N THR A 76 61.05 -27.63 -4.99
CA THR A 76 61.58 -27.05 -3.74
C THR A 76 60.43 -26.38 -3.00
N TYR A 77 60.19 -26.74 -1.75
CA TYR A 77 59.15 -26.11 -0.92
C TYR A 77 59.72 -24.89 -0.19
N THR A 78 59.23 -23.69 -0.49
CA THR A 78 59.57 -22.49 0.28
C THR A 78 58.50 -22.23 1.34
N LEU A 79 58.88 -22.29 2.62
CA LEU A 79 57.96 -22.26 3.74
C LEU A 79 58.06 -20.91 4.49
N PRO A 80 56.92 -20.25 4.77
CA PRO A 80 56.88 -19.00 5.55
C PRO A 80 57.17 -19.24 7.03
N VAL A 81 58.07 -18.44 7.58
CA VAL A 81 58.43 -18.46 8.99
C VAL A 81 58.03 -17.15 9.67
N VAL A 82 57.41 -17.26 10.84
CA VAL A 82 57.28 -16.17 11.79
C VAL A 82 57.98 -16.55 13.10
N VAL A 83 58.81 -15.65 13.61
CA VAL A 83 59.54 -15.80 14.86
C VAL A 83 58.92 -14.89 15.91
N HIS A 84 58.22 -15.49 16.87
CA HIS A 84 57.66 -14.81 18.04
C HIS A 84 58.74 -14.63 19.10
N VAL A 85 59.27 -13.41 19.22
CA VAL A 85 60.31 -13.06 20.18
C VAL A 85 59.65 -12.60 21.48
N ILE A 86 59.60 -13.48 22.48
CA ILE A 86 59.03 -13.18 23.80
C ILE A 86 60.08 -12.43 24.64
N ASN A 87 59.81 -11.17 24.95
CA ASN A 87 60.75 -10.26 25.61
C ASN A 87 60.15 -9.52 26.81
N ASP A 88 61.01 -8.93 27.63
CA ASP A 88 60.64 -8.20 28.84
C ASP A 88 60.48 -6.68 28.58
N GLY A 89 60.61 -6.25 27.32
CA GLY A 89 60.60 -4.84 26.91
C GLY A 89 61.98 -4.20 26.83
N GLU A 90 63.05 -4.98 26.98
CA GLU A 90 64.42 -4.54 26.75
C GLU A 90 64.67 -4.14 25.29
N ALA A 91 65.77 -3.44 25.02
CA ALA A 91 66.12 -3.00 23.66
C ALA A 91 66.41 -4.18 22.73
N VAL A 92 66.13 -4.03 21.43
CA VAL A 92 66.45 -5.04 20.40
C VAL A 92 67.94 -5.34 20.39
N GLY A 93 68.29 -6.62 20.41
CA GLY A 93 69.67 -7.13 20.52
C GLY A 93 70.13 -7.38 21.96
N VAL A 94 69.30 -7.10 22.96
CA VAL A 94 69.62 -7.33 24.38
C VAL A 94 68.73 -8.44 24.93
N GLY A 95 69.31 -9.33 25.75
CA GLY A 95 68.54 -10.35 26.46
C GLY A 95 67.75 -11.26 25.51
N THR A 96 66.47 -11.46 25.79
CA THR A 96 65.57 -12.28 24.96
C THR A 96 65.04 -11.53 23.74
N ASN A 97 65.12 -10.20 23.69
CA ASN A 97 64.69 -9.39 22.55
C ASN A 97 65.70 -9.43 21.37
N LEU A 98 65.85 -10.59 20.73
CA LEU A 98 66.88 -10.84 19.71
C LEU A 98 66.89 -9.84 18.55
N SER A 99 68.08 -9.57 18.00
CA SER A 99 68.24 -8.73 16.80
C SER A 99 67.73 -9.42 15.53
N GLN A 100 67.27 -8.63 14.55
CA GLN A 100 66.87 -9.15 13.24
C GLN A 100 67.99 -9.96 12.57
N ALA A 101 69.24 -9.51 12.70
CA ALA A 101 70.40 -10.21 12.14
C ALA A 101 70.62 -11.60 12.77
N GLN A 102 70.33 -11.77 14.06
CA GLN A 102 70.41 -13.07 14.72
C GLN A 102 69.30 -13.99 14.22
N VAL A 103 68.08 -13.47 14.05
CA VAL A 103 66.97 -14.23 13.46
C VAL A 103 67.28 -14.64 12.02
N GLN A 104 67.76 -13.71 11.19
CA GLN A 104 68.17 -14.02 9.81
C GLN A 104 69.26 -15.09 9.77
N SER A 105 70.26 -15.01 10.66
CA SER A 105 71.33 -16.02 10.72
C SER A 105 70.81 -17.43 10.97
N GLN A 106 69.70 -17.58 11.71
CA GLN A 106 69.05 -18.87 11.94
C GLN A 106 68.36 -19.38 10.68
N ILE A 107 67.69 -18.50 9.93
CA ILE A 107 67.03 -18.84 8.66
C ILE A 107 68.08 -19.25 7.61
N ASP A 108 69.24 -18.60 7.60
CA ASP A 108 70.36 -18.97 6.74
C ASP A 108 70.87 -20.39 7.08
N VAL A 109 71.03 -20.71 8.38
CA VAL A 109 71.41 -22.07 8.83
C VAL A 109 70.37 -23.11 8.43
N LEU A 110 69.08 -22.84 8.61
CA LEU A 110 68.03 -23.77 8.19
C LEU A 110 68.09 -24.03 6.68
N ASN A 111 68.25 -22.98 5.88
CA ASN A 111 68.39 -23.13 4.43
C ASN A 111 69.67 -23.87 4.03
N GLU A 112 70.75 -23.76 4.80
CA GLU A 112 71.97 -24.54 4.56
C GLU A 112 71.79 -26.01 4.92
N ASP A 113 71.29 -26.31 6.11
CA ASP A 113 71.14 -27.66 6.64
C ASP A 113 70.06 -28.45 5.85
N TYR A 114 68.90 -27.85 5.53
CA TYR A 114 67.83 -28.51 4.78
C TYR A 114 68.06 -28.57 3.26
N ARG A 115 69.03 -27.81 2.75
CA ARG A 115 69.46 -27.91 1.35
C ARG A 115 70.78 -28.65 1.16
N ASN A 116 71.34 -29.19 2.25
CA ASN A 116 72.63 -29.87 2.25
C ASN A 116 73.77 -28.98 1.70
N LEU A 117 73.70 -27.67 1.97
CA LEU A 117 74.66 -26.65 1.56
C LEU A 117 75.61 -26.24 2.71
N ASN A 118 75.41 -26.80 3.90
CA ASN A 118 76.26 -26.57 5.07
C ASN A 118 77.71 -27.04 4.83
N ALA A 119 78.68 -26.18 5.15
CA ALA A 119 80.10 -26.42 4.86
C ALA A 119 80.68 -27.59 5.68
N ASP A 120 80.22 -27.78 6.92
CA ASP A 120 80.64 -28.86 7.82
C ASP A 120 80.21 -30.25 7.35
N GLY A 121 79.14 -30.36 6.56
CA GLY A 121 78.73 -31.65 5.98
C GLY A 121 79.75 -32.22 4.99
N ASN A 122 80.54 -31.37 4.33
CA ASN A 122 81.65 -31.79 3.45
C ASN A 122 82.94 -32.11 4.22
N ASN A 123 83.00 -31.78 5.52
CA ASN A 123 84.18 -32.02 6.34
C ASN A 123 84.18 -33.47 6.85
N GLN A 124 85.13 -34.28 6.39
CA GLN A 124 85.23 -35.68 6.80
C GLN A 124 85.56 -35.89 8.28
N ALA A 125 86.04 -34.86 8.98
CA ALA A 125 86.22 -34.88 10.42
C ALA A 125 84.88 -34.77 11.19
N VAL A 126 83.83 -34.26 10.56
CA VAL A 126 82.47 -34.15 11.13
C VAL A 126 81.55 -35.23 10.57
N VAL A 127 81.55 -35.43 9.25
CA VAL A 127 80.80 -36.50 8.57
C VAL A 127 81.76 -37.53 7.97
N PRO A 128 81.99 -38.66 8.66
CA PRO A 128 82.86 -39.74 8.20
C PRO A 128 82.55 -40.21 6.79
N GLY A 129 83.59 -40.59 6.05
CA GLY A 129 83.48 -40.94 4.62
C GLY A 129 82.43 -42.01 4.30
N VAL A 130 82.16 -42.93 5.22
CA VAL A 130 81.13 -43.99 5.06
C VAL A 130 79.69 -43.43 5.03
N PHE A 131 79.44 -42.31 5.69
CA PHE A 131 78.11 -41.68 5.73
C PHE A 131 77.95 -40.54 4.71
N GLN A 132 79.03 -40.07 4.07
CA GLN A 132 78.98 -39.05 3.02
C GLN A 132 77.98 -39.38 1.89
N PRO A 133 77.90 -40.61 1.36
CA PRO A 133 76.92 -40.96 0.32
C PRO A 133 75.47 -40.94 0.79
N LEU A 134 75.21 -40.93 2.10
CA LEU A 134 73.87 -40.94 2.69
C LEU A 134 73.30 -39.53 2.91
N ARG A 135 74.10 -38.47 2.74
CA ARG A 135 73.63 -37.09 2.89
C ARG A 135 72.48 -36.78 1.92
N GLY A 136 71.39 -36.23 2.44
CA GLY A 136 70.21 -35.86 1.68
C GLY A 136 70.00 -34.34 1.57
N ASP A 137 69.71 -33.83 0.37
CA ASP A 137 69.08 -32.51 0.18
C ASP A 137 67.57 -32.66 0.40
N ALA A 138 67.03 -32.00 1.42
CA ALA A 138 65.61 -32.08 1.77
C ALA A 138 64.71 -31.33 0.78
N GLN A 139 65.26 -30.45 -0.05
CA GLN A 139 64.53 -29.59 -0.99
C GLN A 139 63.46 -28.73 -0.28
N VAL A 140 63.73 -28.35 0.97
CA VAL A 140 62.94 -27.41 1.76
C VAL A 140 63.74 -26.14 1.99
N GLN A 141 63.10 -25.00 1.82
CA GLN A 141 63.64 -23.68 2.10
C GLN A 141 62.71 -22.93 3.05
N PHE A 142 63.28 -22.03 3.82
CA PHE A 142 62.57 -21.23 4.80
C PHE A 142 62.75 -19.75 4.46
N GLN A 143 61.67 -19.00 4.52
CA GLN A 143 61.68 -17.57 4.27
C GLN A 143 60.86 -16.84 5.33
N LEU A 144 61.42 -15.76 5.87
CA LEU A 144 60.70 -14.90 6.80
C LEU A 144 59.44 -14.32 6.13
N ALA A 145 58.31 -14.38 6.83
CA ALA A 145 57.05 -13.87 6.34
C ALA A 145 57.13 -12.37 6.03
N LEU A 146 56.68 -11.96 4.84
CA LEU A 146 56.65 -10.56 4.44
C LEU A 146 55.38 -9.85 4.93
N ARG A 147 54.37 -10.61 5.33
CA ARG A 147 53.05 -10.11 5.71
C ARG A 147 52.58 -10.69 7.03
N ASN A 148 51.83 -9.90 7.79
CA ASN A 148 51.20 -10.33 9.03
C ASN A 148 49.84 -11.01 8.76
N PRO A 149 49.17 -11.59 9.78
CA PRO A 149 47.88 -12.28 9.60
C PRO A 149 46.75 -11.39 9.06
N SER A 150 46.85 -10.07 9.21
CA SER A 150 45.91 -9.11 8.62
C SER A 150 46.20 -8.81 7.14
N GLY A 151 47.23 -9.41 6.55
CA GLY A 151 47.66 -9.22 5.16
C GLY A 151 48.53 -7.99 4.93
N ASN A 152 48.89 -7.25 5.97
CA ASN A 152 49.71 -6.04 5.88
C ASN A 152 51.19 -6.42 5.76
N ALA A 153 51.96 -5.63 4.99
CA ALA A 153 53.41 -5.80 4.92
C ALA A 153 54.04 -5.55 6.30
N MET A 154 54.99 -6.40 6.71
CA MET A 154 55.69 -6.29 7.98
C MET A 154 56.88 -5.34 7.85
N ALA A 155 57.04 -4.44 8.82
CA ALA A 155 58.20 -3.55 8.89
C ALA A 155 59.50 -4.33 9.20
N GLU A 156 59.39 -5.38 10.01
CA GLU A 156 60.45 -6.33 10.31
C GLU A 156 60.00 -7.73 9.84
N PRO A 157 60.32 -8.14 8.60
CA PRO A 157 59.82 -9.38 8.02
C PRO A 157 60.05 -10.59 8.93
N GLY A 158 58.97 -11.36 9.14
CA GLY A 158 58.95 -12.63 9.86
C GLY A 158 59.27 -12.54 11.35
N ILE A 159 59.26 -11.34 11.95
CA ILE A 159 59.49 -11.18 13.39
C ILE A 159 58.26 -10.55 14.04
N ASP A 160 57.72 -11.24 15.04
CA ASP A 160 56.64 -10.78 15.90
C ASP A 160 57.20 -10.57 17.31
N ARG A 161 57.34 -9.31 17.74
CA ARG A 161 57.94 -8.98 19.03
C ARG A 161 56.85 -8.86 20.09
N ILE A 162 56.88 -9.77 21.06
CA ILE A 162 55.82 -9.88 22.05
C ILE A 162 56.38 -9.49 23.43
N ASN A 163 55.98 -8.32 23.90
CA ASN A 163 56.30 -7.88 25.25
C ASN A 163 55.45 -8.68 26.26
N ARG A 164 56.11 -9.50 27.08
CA ARG A 164 55.46 -10.39 28.04
C ARG A 164 54.62 -9.64 29.06
N THR A 165 55.08 -8.46 29.49
CA THR A 165 54.40 -7.64 30.50
C THR A 165 53.10 -7.07 29.94
N ALA A 166 53.13 -6.62 28.68
CA ALA A 166 51.93 -6.14 27.98
C ALA A 166 50.90 -7.26 27.74
N LYS A 167 51.35 -8.51 27.58
CA LYS A 167 50.49 -9.70 27.44
C LYS A 167 50.08 -10.33 28.78
N GLY A 168 50.61 -9.86 29.91
CA GLY A 168 50.34 -10.43 31.23
C GLY A 168 50.99 -11.80 31.47
N PHE A 169 52.00 -12.18 30.70
CA PHE A 169 52.72 -13.44 30.91
C PHE A 169 53.66 -13.35 32.12
N ALA A 170 53.77 -14.45 32.86
CA ALA A 170 54.71 -14.58 33.97
C ALA A 170 56.16 -14.34 33.52
N ALA A 171 57.05 -13.94 34.42
CA ALA A 171 58.47 -13.88 34.12
C ALA A 171 59.03 -15.31 33.94
N GLY A 172 59.86 -15.52 32.93
CA GLY A 172 60.55 -16.79 32.72
C GLY A 172 61.61 -17.08 33.81
N PRO A 173 62.26 -18.25 33.76
CA PRO A 173 62.25 -19.20 32.65
C PRO A 173 60.96 -20.04 32.56
N TYR A 174 60.54 -20.37 31.33
CA TYR A 174 59.26 -21.03 31.03
C TYR A 174 59.40 -22.55 30.88
N MET A 175 58.46 -23.30 31.45
CA MET A 175 58.30 -24.75 31.24
C MET A 175 57.31 -25.03 30.11
N GLU A 176 57.43 -26.17 29.42
CA GLU A 176 56.60 -26.53 28.24
C GLU A 176 55.10 -26.39 28.52
N ASP A 177 54.64 -26.84 29.69
CA ASP A 177 53.22 -26.75 30.08
C ASP A 177 52.70 -25.31 30.02
N TYR A 178 53.42 -24.34 30.57
CA TYR A 178 53.01 -22.94 30.54
C TYR A 178 53.05 -22.35 29.13
N ILE A 179 54.03 -22.78 28.32
CA ILE A 179 54.21 -22.28 26.96
C ILE A 179 53.05 -22.75 26.07
N ASP A 180 52.78 -24.05 26.05
CA ASP A 180 51.71 -24.64 25.21
C ASP A 180 50.32 -24.25 25.70
N ARG A 181 50.18 -23.97 26.99
CA ARG A 181 48.88 -23.58 27.56
C ARG A 181 48.62 -22.08 27.48
N THR A 182 49.61 -21.25 27.73
CA THR A 182 49.39 -19.81 27.89
C THR A 182 49.95 -19.02 26.72
N ILE A 183 51.22 -19.23 26.38
CA ILE A 183 51.93 -18.38 25.43
C ILE A 183 51.50 -18.67 24.00
N LYS A 184 51.61 -19.93 23.54
CA LYS A 184 51.29 -20.28 22.14
C LYS A 184 49.84 -19.96 21.77
N PRO A 185 48.80 -20.35 22.55
CA PRO A 185 47.41 -20.11 22.14
C PRO A 185 47.05 -18.62 22.00
N GLN A 186 47.77 -17.73 22.70
CA GLN A 186 47.54 -16.29 22.66
C GLN A 186 48.39 -15.54 21.62
N THR A 187 49.35 -16.23 20.98
CA THR A 187 50.37 -15.58 20.14
C THR A 187 50.59 -16.25 18.79
N TYR A 188 50.12 -17.48 18.58
CA TYR A 188 50.27 -18.19 17.32
C TYR A 188 49.62 -17.43 16.15
N TRP A 189 50.27 -17.49 15.00
CA TRP A 189 49.66 -17.12 13.73
C TRP A 189 49.12 -18.37 13.05
N ASN A 190 48.18 -18.20 12.13
CA ASN A 190 47.50 -19.33 11.49
C ASN A 190 48.51 -20.36 10.94
N PRO A 191 48.57 -21.58 11.50
CA PRO A 191 49.59 -22.58 11.15
C PRO A 191 49.40 -23.15 9.74
N GLU A 192 48.27 -22.88 9.09
CA GLU A 192 48.07 -23.16 7.66
C GLU A 192 48.83 -22.19 6.75
N GLN A 193 49.32 -21.06 7.30
CA GLN A 193 49.97 -19.98 6.56
C GLN A 193 51.36 -19.61 7.09
N TYR A 194 51.74 -20.03 8.30
CA TYR A 194 53.01 -19.68 8.93
C TYR A 194 53.56 -20.86 9.74
N ILE A 195 54.87 -21.10 9.65
CA ILE A 195 55.60 -21.86 10.67
C ILE A 195 55.83 -20.91 11.84
N ASN A 196 55.17 -21.19 12.96
CA ASN A 196 55.34 -20.43 14.19
C ASN A 196 56.60 -20.92 14.93
N ILE A 197 57.51 -20.01 15.22
CA ILE A 197 58.73 -20.28 15.99
C ILE A 197 58.77 -19.34 17.18
N TRP A 198 58.65 -19.86 18.39
CA TRP A 198 58.75 -19.05 19.59
C TRP A 198 60.17 -19.07 20.14
N VAL A 199 60.67 -17.89 20.48
CA VAL A 199 62.00 -17.72 21.05
C VAL A 199 61.88 -17.01 22.38
N MET A 200 62.34 -17.67 23.45
CA MET A 200 62.14 -17.21 24.82
C MET A 200 63.15 -17.81 25.81
N ASN A 201 63.07 -17.43 27.08
CA ASN A 201 63.90 -18.01 28.15
C ASN A 201 63.25 -19.29 28.68
N LEU A 202 63.80 -20.47 28.34
CA LEU A 202 63.28 -21.78 28.75
C LEU A 202 63.87 -22.26 30.08
N GLY A 203 63.07 -23.00 30.85
CA GLY A 203 63.41 -23.60 32.14
C GLY A 203 63.85 -25.05 32.02
N GLY A 204 64.23 -25.65 33.16
CA GLY A 204 64.53 -27.09 33.25
C GLY A 204 65.81 -27.55 32.53
N GLY A 205 66.58 -26.63 31.92
CA GLY A 205 67.74 -26.97 31.10
C GLY A 205 67.41 -27.24 29.62
N LEU A 206 66.16 -27.02 29.20
CA LEU A 206 65.65 -27.30 27.86
C LEU A 206 66.17 -26.33 26.79
N LEU A 207 66.66 -26.85 25.66
CA LEU A 207 67.07 -26.02 24.51
C LEU A 207 65.94 -25.76 23.51
N GLY A 208 65.04 -26.73 23.28
CA GLY A 208 63.90 -26.56 22.39
C GLY A 208 62.94 -27.76 22.37
N TYR A 209 61.80 -27.57 21.75
CA TYR A 209 60.85 -28.64 21.42
C TYR A 209 59.95 -28.25 20.25
N ALA A 210 59.38 -29.23 19.58
CA ALA A 210 58.45 -29.08 18.47
C ALA A 210 57.14 -29.84 18.70
N GLN A 211 56.15 -29.50 17.88
CA GLN A 211 54.93 -30.30 17.71
C GLN A 211 55.05 -31.16 16.44
N PHE A 212 54.78 -32.46 16.57
CA PHE A 212 54.71 -33.38 15.43
C PHE A 212 53.53 -33.05 14.49
N PRO A 213 53.62 -33.40 13.20
CA PRO A 213 52.52 -33.20 12.27
C PRO A 213 51.43 -34.27 12.40
N ASP A 214 50.25 -34.01 11.85
CA ASP A 214 49.19 -35.02 11.70
C ASP A 214 49.64 -36.13 10.74
N ASN A 215 49.32 -37.39 11.07
CA ASN A 215 49.82 -38.53 10.32
C ASN A 215 48.93 -38.94 9.13
N THR A 216 48.63 -37.98 8.25
CA THR A 216 47.87 -38.26 7.01
C THR A 216 48.67 -39.06 5.98
N ALA A 217 50.00 -38.94 6.03
CA ALA A 217 50.94 -39.69 5.19
C ALA A 217 51.13 -41.16 5.65
N ASN A 218 50.53 -41.56 6.78
CA ASN A 218 50.69 -42.87 7.40
C ASN A 218 52.17 -43.29 7.61
N LEU A 219 53.00 -42.35 8.04
CA LEU A 219 54.40 -42.55 8.38
C LEU A 219 54.53 -43.20 9.77
N GLY A 220 55.46 -44.14 9.92
CA GLY A 220 55.73 -44.81 11.19
C GLY A 220 56.16 -43.83 12.29
N GLY A 221 55.82 -44.14 13.54
CA GLY A 221 56.18 -43.34 14.70
C GLY A 221 55.35 -42.08 14.90
N LEU A 222 54.34 -41.76 14.09
CA LEU A 222 53.49 -40.56 14.28
C LEU A 222 52.07 -40.93 14.69
N SER A 223 51.49 -40.12 15.58
CA SER A 223 50.09 -40.21 16.01
C SER A 223 49.15 -39.71 14.90
N PRO A 224 47.90 -40.21 14.80
CA PRO A 224 46.94 -39.77 13.78
C PRO A 224 46.73 -38.25 13.80
N LEU A 225 46.71 -37.65 14.99
CA LEU A 225 46.71 -36.22 15.22
C LEU A 225 48.01 -35.83 15.92
N GLY A 226 48.78 -34.94 15.31
CA GLY A 226 50.05 -34.45 15.84
C GLY A 226 49.88 -33.36 16.89
N GLY A 227 48.69 -32.74 16.98
CA GLY A 227 48.43 -31.70 17.96
C GLY A 227 47.40 -30.66 17.55
N LEU A 228 47.05 -29.76 18.47
CA LEU A 228 46.14 -28.64 18.19
C LEU A 228 46.80 -27.59 17.28
N ALA A 229 45.98 -26.88 16.50
CA ALA A 229 46.45 -25.79 15.64
C ALA A 229 47.05 -24.63 16.45
N SER A 230 46.49 -24.33 17.63
CA SER A 230 46.92 -23.21 18.49
C SER A 230 48.29 -23.39 19.14
N THR A 231 48.87 -24.58 19.06
CA THR A 231 50.17 -24.93 19.64
C THR A 231 51.19 -25.38 18.59
N ASP A 232 50.78 -25.43 17.32
CA ASP A 232 51.59 -25.94 16.21
C ASP A 232 52.77 -25.03 15.90
N GLY A 233 53.98 -25.60 15.94
CA GLY A 233 55.22 -24.90 15.68
C GLY A 233 56.35 -25.40 16.57
N VAL A 234 57.36 -24.55 16.75
CA VAL A 234 58.64 -24.88 17.40
C VAL A 234 58.99 -23.84 18.46
N VAL A 235 59.56 -24.26 19.58
CA VAL A 235 60.02 -23.36 20.65
C VAL A 235 61.51 -23.56 20.86
N ILE A 236 62.27 -22.46 20.95
CA ILE A 236 63.71 -22.48 21.14
C ILE A 236 64.13 -21.52 22.26
N LEU A 237 65.11 -21.94 23.04
CA LEU A 237 65.81 -21.13 24.01
C LEU A 237 66.57 -19.99 23.32
N TYR A 238 66.35 -18.75 23.75
CA TYR A 238 66.81 -17.57 23.00
C TYR A 238 68.32 -17.51 22.74
N TYR A 239 69.16 -18.04 23.64
CA TYR A 239 70.61 -18.06 23.45
C TYR A 239 71.13 -19.31 22.71
N ALA A 240 70.24 -20.23 22.33
CA ALA A 240 70.51 -21.35 21.42
C ALA A 240 69.88 -21.12 20.02
N PHE A 241 69.41 -19.90 19.74
CA PHE A 241 68.78 -19.50 18.49
C PHE A 241 69.71 -18.61 17.64
N GLY A 242 69.92 -18.98 16.38
CA GLY A 242 70.86 -18.31 15.48
C GLY A 242 72.27 -18.88 15.52
N SER A 243 73.16 -18.29 14.73
CA SER A 243 74.54 -18.76 14.58
C SER A 243 75.56 -17.68 14.87
N ARG A 244 76.37 -17.88 15.91
CA ARG A 244 77.50 -17.00 16.26
C ARG A 244 78.49 -16.87 15.11
N ALA A 245 78.69 -17.93 14.33
CA ALA A 245 79.59 -17.91 13.18
C ALA A 245 79.11 -16.97 12.06
N LYS A 246 77.79 -16.79 11.92
CA LYS A 246 77.17 -15.91 10.90
C LYS A 246 76.86 -14.51 11.42
N ASN A 247 76.45 -14.39 12.68
CA ASN A 247 76.23 -13.12 13.36
C ASN A 247 76.95 -13.10 14.71
N PRO A 248 78.22 -12.63 14.78
CA PRO A 248 79.03 -12.65 15.99
C PRO A 248 78.51 -11.78 17.14
N THR A 249 77.68 -10.77 16.84
CA THR A 249 77.16 -9.81 17.83
C THR A 249 75.83 -10.23 18.45
N GLY A 250 75.34 -11.44 18.16
CA GLY A 250 74.10 -11.96 18.73
C GLY A 250 74.23 -12.40 20.20
N THR A 251 73.09 -12.68 20.82
CA THR A 251 72.98 -13.14 22.20
C THR A 251 73.00 -14.67 22.22
N TYR A 252 74.17 -15.28 22.46
CA TYR A 252 74.36 -16.74 22.47
C TYR A 252 74.84 -17.31 23.80
N ASN A 253 75.03 -16.44 24.80
CA ASN A 253 75.48 -16.86 26.11
C ASN A 253 74.33 -16.80 27.10
N ALA A 254 74.23 -17.81 27.95
CA ALA A 254 73.32 -17.79 29.08
C ALA A 254 73.67 -16.60 30.01
N PRO A 255 72.66 -15.98 30.66
CA PRO A 255 72.92 -14.97 31.68
C PRO A 255 73.76 -15.56 32.80
N VAL A 256 74.87 -14.91 33.14
CA VAL A 256 75.70 -15.25 34.31
C VAL A 256 75.66 -14.12 35.34
N PRO A 257 75.73 -14.44 36.65
CA PRO A 257 75.89 -13.41 37.68
C PRO A 257 77.12 -12.52 37.44
N PRO A 258 77.08 -11.23 37.85
CA PRO A 258 78.21 -10.33 37.69
C PRO A 258 79.51 -10.90 38.29
N GLY A 259 80.61 -10.85 37.53
CA GLY A 259 81.94 -11.30 37.96
C GLY A 259 82.24 -12.80 37.75
N GLN A 260 81.31 -13.57 37.18
CA GLN A 260 81.53 -14.98 36.81
C GLN A 260 81.96 -15.10 35.34
N PRO A 261 82.86 -16.06 34.99
CA PRO A 261 83.20 -16.34 33.59
C PRO A 261 81.97 -16.86 32.85
N VAL A 262 81.74 -16.33 31.64
CA VAL A 262 80.67 -16.77 30.77
C VAL A 262 81.06 -18.13 30.17
N PRO A 263 80.32 -19.23 30.43
CA PRO A 263 80.63 -20.52 29.84
C PRO A 263 80.44 -20.48 28.32
N ALA A 264 81.34 -21.12 27.59
CA ALA A 264 81.18 -21.29 26.15
C ALA A 264 79.91 -22.12 25.87
N ASN A 265 78.97 -21.55 25.11
CA ASN A 265 77.77 -22.27 24.67
C ASN A 265 78.10 -23.14 23.44
N PRO A 266 78.00 -24.47 23.52
CA PRO A 266 78.26 -25.36 22.38
C PRO A 266 77.08 -25.47 21.40
N TYR A 267 75.96 -24.80 21.69
CA TYR A 267 74.72 -24.80 20.90
C TYR A 267 74.50 -23.46 20.19
N ASP A 268 75.56 -22.90 19.63
CA ASP A 268 75.61 -21.55 19.06
C ASP A 268 75.76 -21.52 17.53
N ARG A 269 75.43 -22.63 16.82
CA ARG A 269 75.42 -22.68 15.35
C ARG A 269 74.04 -22.88 14.75
N GLY A 270 72.99 -22.79 15.57
CA GLY A 270 71.59 -22.80 15.14
C GLY A 270 71.02 -24.19 14.87
N ARG A 271 71.70 -25.26 15.33
CA ARG A 271 71.27 -26.63 15.03
C ARG A 271 70.18 -27.15 15.96
N THR A 272 69.99 -26.52 17.11
CA THR A 272 68.79 -26.74 17.95
C THR A 272 67.53 -26.56 17.10
N LEU A 273 67.39 -25.45 16.36
CA LEU A 273 66.22 -25.28 15.50
C LEU A 273 66.20 -26.23 14.30
N THR A 274 67.36 -26.55 13.71
CA THR A 274 67.43 -27.57 12.63
C THR A 274 66.85 -28.90 13.10
N HIS A 275 67.21 -29.34 14.31
CA HIS A 275 66.72 -30.55 14.97
C HIS A 275 65.20 -30.48 15.22
N GLU A 276 64.72 -29.40 15.85
CA GLU A 276 63.30 -29.27 16.17
C GLU A 276 62.40 -29.16 14.92
N ILE A 277 62.87 -28.49 13.86
CA ILE A 277 62.15 -28.48 12.58
C ILE A 277 62.12 -29.88 11.95
N GLY A 278 63.09 -30.75 12.27
CA GLY A 278 63.09 -32.14 11.85
C GLY A 278 61.88 -32.88 12.43
N HIS A 279 61.62 -32.71 13.72
CA HIS A 279 60.41 -33.21 14.38
C HIS A 279 59.12 -32.60 13.80
N TYR A 280 59.10 -31.28 13.61
CA TYR A 280 57.98 -30.57 12.96
C TYR A 280 57.65 -31.14 11.57
N LEU A 281 58.66 -31.67 10.87
CA LEU A 281 58.60 -32.30 9.56
C LEU A 281 58.69 -33.83 9.58
N SER A 282 58.24 -34.48 10.67
CA SER A 282 58.03 -35.95 10.84
C SER A 282 59.20 -36.82 11.30
N LEU A 283 60.39 -36.26 11.51
CA LEU A 283 61.55 -37.05 11.92
C LEU A 283 61.51 -37.39 13.41
N ARG A 284 61.90 -38.61 13.76
CA ARG A 284 62.11 -39.04 15.15
C ARG A 284 63.60 -38.96 15.49
N HIS A 285 63.91 -39.05 16.77
CA HIS A 285 65.27 -39.18 17.24
C HIS A 285 65.91 -40.45 16.71
N ILE A 286 67.19 -40.39 16.33
CA ILE A 286 67.85 -41.48 15.59
C ILE A 286 68.00 -42.79 16.40
N TRP A 287 67.97 -42.70 17.74
CA TRP A 287 68.03 -43.87 18.63
C TRP A 287 66.66 -44.47 18.98
N GLY A 288 65.56 -43.96 18.41
CA GLY A 288 64.23 -44.56 18.58
C GLY A 288 63.43 -44.10 19.82
N ASP A 289 63.99 -43.25 20.66
CA ASP A 289 63.39 -42.80 21.95
C ASP A 289 63.30 -43.91 23.02
N ASP A 290 64.26 -44.84 23.01
CA ASP A 290 64.28 -46.06 23.84
C ASP A 290 64.76 -45.83 25.29
N ASP A 291 64.89 -44.58 25.73
CA ASP A 291 65.50 -44.20 27.03
C ASP A 291 64.84 -44.86 28.25
N GLN A 292 63.59 -45.29 28.11
CA GLN A 292 62.81 -45.95 29.15
C GLN A 292 62.51 -47.43 28.83
N ASP A 293 63.00 -47.95 27.71
CA ASP A 293 62.83 -49.35 27.32
C ASP A 293 63.93 -50.22 27.97
N PRO A 294 63.59 -51.38 28.57
CA PRO A 294 64.59 -52.34 29.03
C PRO A 294 65.56 -52.83 27.94
N ASP A 295 65.12 -52.85 26.68
CA ASP A 295 65.94 -53.11 25.50
C ASP A 295 66.11 -51.82 24.69
N VAL A 296 67.22 -51.12 24.93
CA VAL A 296 67.55 -49.83 24.31
C VAL A 296 67.84 -49.92 22.79
N CYS A 297 67.68 -51.08 22.17
CA CYS A 297 67.89 -51.28 20.73
C CYS A 297 66.62 -51.72 20.00
N SER A 298 65.44 -51.54 20.61
CA SER A 298 64.21 -52.22 20.23
C SER A 298 63.25 -51.36 19.41
N GLN A 299 63.30 -50.03 19.52
CA GLN A 299 62.51 -49.15 18.66
C GLN A 299 63.29 -48.70 17.43
N SER A 300 62.73 -47.72 16.72
CA SER A 300 63.23 -47.24 15.45
C SER A 300 62.85 -45.79 15.26
N ASP A 301 63.71 -45.03 14.59
CA ASP A 301 63.37 -43.72 14.03
C ASP A 301 62.53 -43.82 12.73
N TYR A 302 62.23 -45.06 12.32
CA TYR A 302 61.49 -45.45 11.12
C TYR A 302 62.17 -45.00 9.82
N VAL A 303 63.51 -44.95 9.82
CA VAL A 303 64.35 -44.66 8.66
C VAL A 303 65.35 -45.80 8.44
N GLY A 304 65.45 -46.30 7.21
CA GLY A 304 66.26 -47.50 6.92
C GLY A 304 67.76 -47.25 6.73
N ASP A 305 68.19 -46.01 6.50
CA ASP A 305 69.59 -45.64 6.25
C ASP A 305 70.25 -44.92 7.44
N THR A 306 69.54 -44.81 8.56
CA THR A 306 70.07 -44.46 9.87
C THR A 306 70.36 -45.76 10.64
N PRO A 307 71.62 -46.03 11.02
CA PRO A 307 71.95 -47.24 11.80
C PRO A 307 71.19 -47.27 13.13
N ASN A 308 70.68 -48.44 13.51
CA ASN A 308 70.06 -48.62 14.83
C ASN A 308 71.06 -48.23 15.93
N GLN A 309 70.60 -47.49 16.94
CA GLN A 309 71.44 -46.85 17.94
C GLN A 309 70.80 -46.97 19.32
N ALA A 310 71.62 -47.19 20.36
CA ALA A 310 71.10 -47.51 21.69
C ALA A 310 70.45 -46.31 22.39
N LEU A 311 71.23 -45.25 22.58
CA LEU A 311 70.80 -44.03 23.26
C LEU A 311 71.33 -42.83 22.49
N TRP A 312 70.85 -41.65 22.85
CA TRP A 312 71.40 -40.39 22.34
C TRP A 312 72.89 -40.24 22.65
N ASN A 313 73.60 -39.53 21.78
CA ASN A 313 75.00 -39.17 21.95
C ASN A 313 75.14 -37.69 22.34
N GLY A 314 75.98 -37.40 23.34
CA GLY A 314 76.25 -36.02 23.79
C GLY A 314 77.66 -35.53 23.44
N GLY A 315 77.86 -34.22 23.47
CA GLY A 315 79.18 -33.63 23.22
C GLY A 315 79.63 -33.85 21.76
N CYS A 316 80.86 -34.30 21.54
CA CYS A 316 81.40 -34.62 20.22
C CYS A 316 82.09 -35.99 20.27
N PRO A 317 81.35 -37.10 20.13
CA PRO A 317 81.90 -38.45 20.19
C PRO A 317 83.00 -38.66 19.15
N ALA A 318 83.93 -39.58 19.44
CA ALA A 318 84.92 -40.03 18.47
C ALA A 318 84.28 -41.08 17.53
N PHE A 319 84.59 -41.01 16.24
CA PHE A 319 84.15 -42.01 15.27
C PHE A 319 85.12 -43.20 15.19
N PRO A 320 84.64 -44.47 15.13
CA PRO A 320 83.24 -44.87 15.25
C PRO A 320 82.78 -45.00 16.72
N HIS A 321 81.50 -44.75 16.97
CA HIS A 321 80.83 -45.05 18.24
C HIS A 321 79.83 -46.18 17.99
N VAL A 322 80.12 -47.41 18.41
CA VAL A 322 79.32 -48.60 18.03
C VAL A 322 78.35 -48.99 19.13
N THR A 323 77.06 -49.07 18.80
CA THR A 323 76.00 -49.59 19.68
C THR A 323 75.09 -50.55 18.89
N CYS A 324 74.11 -51.21 19.52
CA CYS A 324 73.09 -52.05 18.86
C CYS A 324 73.57 -52.96 17.69
N ALA A 325 74.77 -53.52 17.79
CA ALA A 325 75.41 -54.32 16.75
C ALA A 325 75.55 -53.64 15.36
N ASN A 326 75.64 -52.30 15.29
CA ASN A 326 75.72 -51.50 14.07
C ASN A 326 77.16 -51.29 13.53
N GLY A 327 78.12 -52.11 13.97
CA GLY A 327 79.52 -52.03 13.53
C GLY A 327 79.74 -52.47 12.07
N PRO A 328 80.86 -52.06 11.43
CA PRO A 328 81.99 -51.33 12.01
C PRO A 328 81.84 -49.81 12.02
N SER A 329 80.86 -49.26 11.30
CA SER A 329 80.69 -47.80 11.15
C SER A 329 80.10 -47.12 12.38
N GLY A 330 79.30 -47.84 13.17
CA GLY A 330 78.72 -47.28 14.39
C GLY A 330 77.50 -46.40 14.16
N ASP A 331 77.10 -45.74 15.23
CA ASP A 331 76.10 -44.70 15.33
C ASP A 331 76.39 -43.55 14.38
N MET A 332 75.34 -43.02 13.74
CA MET A 332 75.42 -41.80 12.94
C MET A 332 75.23 -40.58 13.84
N PHE A 333 76.08 -40.43 14.86
CA PHE A 333 75.90 -39.40 15.91
C PHE A 333 75.95 -37.96 15.39
N MET A 334 76.51 -37.75 14.21
CA MET A 334 76.55 -36.44 13.54
C MET A 334 75.26 -36.11 12.77
N ASN A 335 74.24 -36.95 12.87
CA ASN A 335 72.91 -36.65 12.35
C ASN A 335 72.27 -35.50 13.13
N TYR A 336 71.51 -34.63 12.46
CA TYR A 336 70.82 -33.54 13.16
C TYR A 336 69.82 -34.03 14.21
N MET A 337 69.28 -35.25 14.08
CA MET A 337 68.32 -35.86 15.01
C MET A 337 68.97 -36.62 16.19
N ASP A 338 70.29 -36.50 16.41
CA ASP A 338 70.98 -36.94 17.65
C ASP A 338 71.22 -35.74 18.60
N TYR A 339 71.80 -35.95 19.79
CA TYR A 339 72.02 -34.96 20.86
C TYR A 339 73.44 -34.34 20.96
N VAL A 340 74.29 -34.51 19.96
CA VAL A 340 75.67 -33.98 19.95
C VAL A 340 75.72 -32.44 19.86
N ASN A 341 76.83 -31.80 20.23
CA ASN A 341 76.98 -30.35 20.08
C ASN A 341 76.75 -29.87 18.64
N ASP A 342 76.31 -28.61 18.46
CA ASP A 342 75.95 -28.06 17.14
C ASP A 342 77.09 -28.12 16.11
N ALA A 343 78.35 -28.08 16.55
CA ALA A 343 79.53 -28.17 15.70
C ALA A 343 79.85 -29.60 15.21
N CYS A 344 79.17 -30.60 15.77
CA CYS A 344 79.43 -32.02 15.58
C CYS A 344 78.28 -32.75 14.88
N MET A 345 77.28 -32.00 14.41
CA MET A 345 76.20 -32.50 13.56
C MET A 345 76.11 -31.71 12.25
N ALA A 346 75.85 -32.43 11.16
CA ALA A 346 76.00 -31.86 9.82
C ALA A 346 75.25 -32.59 8.69
N LEU A 347 74.35 -33.55 8.99
CA LEU A 347 73.50 -34.15 7.95
C LEU A 347 72.11 -34.60 8.40
N PHE A 348 71.19 -34.58 7.44
CA PHE A 348 70.08 -35.53 7.35
C PHE A 348 70.46 -36.66 6.38
N SER A 349 69.97 -37.87 6.63
CA SER A 349 70.09 -38.98 5.69
C SER A 349 69.11 -38.84 4.52
N LYS A 350 69.31 -39.58 3.43
CA LYS A 350 68.39 -39.63 2.30
C LYS A 350 67.02 -40.19 2.73
N GLY A 351 67.00 -41.20 3.59
CA GLY A 351 65.77 -41.76 4.13
C GLY A 351 65.00 -40.78 5.02
N GLN A 352 65.67 -39.98 5.84
CA GLN A 352 65.04 -38.89 6.59
C GLN A 352 64.42 -37.85 5.63
N VAL A 353 65.14 -37.45 4.58
CA VAL A 353 64.59 -36.56 3.56
C VAL A 353 63.35 -37.15 2.89
N ASP A 354 63.36 -38.43 2.54
CA ASP A 354 62.23 -39.05 1.85
C ASP A 354 60.96 -39.05 2.73
N ARG A 355 61.11 -39.10 4.07
CA ARG A 355 60.00 -38.91 5.02
C ARG A 355 59.46 -37.48 5.02
N ILE A 356 60.36 -36.48 5.07
CA ILE A 356 59.96 -35.06 4.97
C ILE A 356 59.17 -34.81 3.67
N GLN A 357 59.66 -35.34 2.55
CA GLN A 357 59.02 -35.20 1.24
C GLN A 357 57.66 -35.91 1.18
N ALA A 358 57.55 -37.10 1.77
CA ALA A 358 56.28 -37.81 1.88
C ALA A 358 55.24 -37.03 2.69
N LEU A 359 55.65 -36.39 3.80
CA LEU A 359 54.77 -35.55 4.60
C LEU A 359 54.22 -34.35 3.81
N MET A 360 55.11 -33.64 3.11
CA MET A 360 54.77 -32.41 2.36
C MET A 360 53.86 -32.68 1.16
N SER A 361 54.01 -33.84 0.53
CA SER A 361 53.22 -34.26 -0.64
C SER A 361 51.89 -34.92 -0.30
N ALA A 362 51.69 -35.40 0.94
CA ALA A 362 50.49 -36.12 1.36
C ALA A 362 49.26 -35.22 1.63
N GLY A 363 49.36 -33.91 1.44
CA GLY A 363 48.28 -32.98 1.77
C GLY A 363 48.08 -32.80 3.28
N THR A 364 49.14 -33.04 4.08
CA THR A 364 49.07 -32.94 5.54
C THR A 364 48.61 -31.54 5.99
N PRO A 365 47.54 -31.44 6.80
CA PRO A 365 47.09 -30.16 7.37
C PRO A 365 48.24 -29.39 8.01
N ARG A 366 48.26 -28.06 7.88
CA ARG A 366 49.31 -27.15 8.40
C ARG A 366 50.71 -27.34 7.84
N ARG A 367 50.97 -28.33 6.98
CA ARG A 367 52.27 -28.53 6.31
C ARG A 367 52.14 -28.31 4.81
N ALA A 368 51.20 -28.99 4.17
CA ALA A 368 50.98 -28.87 2.73
C ALA A 368 50.46 -27.49 2.31
N ASN A 369 49.67 -26.83 3.17
CA ASN A 369 49.08 -25.51 2.85
C ASN A 369 50.10 -24.37 2.94
N LEU A 370 51.22 -24.55 3.65
CA LEU A 370 52.27 -23.55 3.80
C LEU A 370 52.88 -23.14 2.45
N VAL A 371 52.92 -24.06 1.49
CA VAL A 371 53.49 -23.85 0.14
C VAL A 371 52.70 -22.80 -0.64
N ASN A 372 51.42 -22.62 -0.34
CA ASN A 372 50.53 -21.67 -1.00
C ASN A 372 50.26 -20.41 -0.15
N SER A 373 51.06 -20.20 0.90
CA SER A 373 50.78 -19.15 1.86
C SER A 373 50.95 -17.75 1.24
N PRO A 374 49.98 -16.84 1.45
CA PRO A 374 50.11 -15.45 1.04
C PRO A 374 51.18 -14.68 1.84
N ALA A 375 51.71 -15.27 2.92
CA ALA A 375 52.69 -14.65 3.80
C ALA A 375 54.01 -14.29 3.09
N LEU A 376 54.39 -15.06 2.05
CA LEU A 376 55.62 -14.82 1.28
C LEU A 376 55.43 -13.86 0.10
N CYS A 377 54.22 -13.35 -0.10
CA CYS A 377 53.90 -12.59 -1.30
C CYS A 377 54.35 -11.13 -1.16
N ALA A 378 55.32 -10.74 -1.99
CA ALA A 378 55.72 -9.35 -2.14
C ALA A 378 54.54 -8.47 -2.58
N THR A 379 53.69 -8.97 -3.48
CA THR A 379 52.52 -8.26 -4.01
C THR A 379 51.28 -9.17 -4.01
N ILE A 380 50.14 -8.65 -3.54
CA ILE A 380 48.85 -9.33 -3.56
C ILE A 380 47.90 -8.67 -4.57
N VAL A 381 46.97 -9.43 -5.12
CA VAL A 381 45.92 -8.88 -5.98
C VAL A 381 45.07 -7.87 -5.19
N ALA A 382 44.91 -6.66 -5.72
CA ALA A 382 43.97 -5.68 -5.17
C ALA A 382 42.54 -6.10 -5.54
N ALA A 383 41.75 -6.49 -4.55
CA ALA A 383 40.38 -6.96 -4.73
C ALA A 383 39.49 -6.52 -3.57
N THR A 384 38.21 -6.31 -3.85
CA THR A 384 37.14 -6.08 -2.88
C THR A 384 35.92 -6.91 -3.27
N ALA A 385 35.11 -7.29 -2.29
CA ALA A 385 33.81 -7.91 -2.51
C ALA A 385 32.72 -7.05 -1.89
N THR A 386 31.67 -6.81 -2.64
CA THR A 386 30.48 -6.05 -2.22
C THR A 386 29.23 -6.76 -2.70
N ASN A 387 28.07 -6.30 -2.24
CA ASN A 387 26.78 -6.72 -2.76
C ASN A 387 25.84 -5.52 -2.90
N SER A 388 24.73 -5.69 -3.61
CA SER A 388 23.73 -4.65 -3.86
C SER A 388 22.90 -4.25 -2.63
N GLY A 389 23.21 -4.77 -1.44
CA GLY A 389 22.48 -4.53 -0.21
C GLY A 389 21.46 -5.61 0.11
N ALA A 390 20.71 -5.39 1.19
CA ALA A 390 19.71 -6.35 1.66
C ALA A 390 18.49 -6.40 0.72
N ALA A 391 17.92 -7.59 0.54
CA ALA A 391 16.69 -7.79 -0.23
C ALA A 391 15.66 -8.62 0.54
N CYS A 392 14.41 -8.56 0.10
CA CYS A 392 13.34 -9.40 0.64
C CYS A 392 13.31 -10.77 -0.06
N PRO A 393 12.71 -11.82 0.55
CA PRO A 393 12.46 -13.07 -0.14
C PRO A 393 11.78 -12.88 -1.50
N GLY A 394 12.25 -13.59 -2.54
CA GLY A 394 11.83 -13.40 -3.93
C GLY A 394 12.52 -12.25 -4.67
N GLY A 395 13.28 -11.41 -3.97
CA GLY A 395 14.09 -10.34 -4.54
C GLY A 395 15.36 -10.83 -5.23
N THR A 396 16.20 -9.88 -5.65
CA THR A 396 17.47 -10.16 -6.33
C THR A 396 18.61 -9.42 -5.62
N ILE A 397 19.74 -10.10 -5.43
CA ILE A 397 20.97 -9.51 -4.88
C ILE A 397 22.08 -9.74 -5.90
N THR A 398 22.81 -8.69 -6.25
CA THR A 398 23.98 -8.79 -7.12
C THR A 398 25.23 -8.77 -6.28
N LEU A 399 26.07 -9.79 -6.40
CA LEU A 399 27.41 -9.77 -5.84
C LEU A 399 28.34 -9.04 -6.81
N ALA A 400 29.34 -8.35 -6.27
CA ALA A 400 30.34 -7.69 -7.09
C ALA A 400 31.73 -7.89 -6.52
N ALA A 401 32.69 -8.14 -7.40
CA ALA A 401 34.11 -8.22 -7.07
C ALA A 401 34.91 -7.21 -7.88
N THR A 402 35.91 -6.59 -7.28
CA THR A 402 36.93 -5.83 -8.02
C THR A 402 38.20 -6.66 -8.19
N GLY A 403 38.90 -6.45 -9.29
CA GLY A 403 40.20 -7.06 -9.56
C GLY A 403 40.93 -6.32 -10.69
N PRO A 404 42.25 -6.45 -10.79
CA PRO A 404 43.04 -5.93 -11.91
C PRO A 404 42.62 -6.59 -13.24
N ALA A 405 42.98 -5.95 -14.35
CA ALA A 405 42.63 -6.44 -15.69
C ALA A 405 43.17 -7.88 -15.92
N GLY A 406 42.31 -8.75 -16.46
CA GLY A 406 42.66 -10.17 -16.69
C GLY A 406 42.56 -11.06 -15.44
N ALA A 407 41.98 -10.58 -14.34
CA ALA A 407 41.74 -11.41 -13.16
C ALA A 407 40.65 -12.47 -13.40
N THR A 408 40.81 -13.61 -12.73
CA THR A 408 39.81 -14.69 -12.65
C THR A 408 39.14 -14.70 -11.27
N TYR A 409 37.87 -15.09 -11.23
CA TYR A 409 37.03 -15.07 -10.02
C TYR A 409 36.51 -16.47 -9.70
N ALA A 410 36.49 -16.84 -8.42
CA ALA A 410 35.85 -18.06 -7.94
C ALA A 410 35.07 -17.75 -6.66
N TRP A 411 33.75 -17.62 -6.80
CA TRP A 411 32.81 -17.41 -5.71
C TRP A 411 32.40 -18.73 -5.06
N ILE A 412 32.29 -18.72 -3.74
CA ILE A 412 31.61 -19.72 -2.93
C ILE A 412 30.66 -19.04 -1.93
N GLY A 413 29.57 -19.70 -1.56
CA GLY A 413 28.61 -19.15 -0.61
C GLY A 413 27.65 -20.18 0.00
N PRO A 414 26.71 -19.70 0.83
CA PRO A 414 25.66 -20.52 1.44
C PRO A 414 24.89 -21.37 0.42
N ASN A 415 24.28 -22.46 0.90
CA ASN A 415 23.48 -23.38 0.08
C ASN A 415 24.24 -23.96 -1.13
N GLY A 416 25.55 -24.15 -1.00
CA GLY A 416 26.40 -24.71 -2.05
C GLY A 416 26.62 -23.78 -3.25
N PHE A 417 26.35 -22.48 -3.11
CA PHE A 417 26.54 -21.52 -4.20
C PHE A 417 27.99 -21.49 -4.70
N THR A 418 28.17 -21.56 -6.02
CA THR A 418 29.46 -21.35 -6.68
C THR A 418 29.28 -20.52 -7.96
N SER A 419 30.27 -19.70 -8.33
CA SER A 419 30.26 -18.95 -9.59
C SER A 419 31.65 -18.51 -10.02
N THR A 420 31.92 -18.46 -11.32
CA THR A 420 33.16 -17.91 -11.89
C THR A 420 33.00 -16.50 -12.46
N ALA A 421 31.78 -15.95 -12.44
CA ALA A 421 31.53 -14.59 -12.89
C ALA A 421 32.12 -13.57 -11.91
N GLN A 422 32.59 -12.44 -12.42
CA GLN A 422 33.02 -11.32 -11.56
C GLN A 422 31.85 -10.79 -10.72
N ASN A 423 30.68 -10.60 -11.34
CA ASN A 423 29.49 -10.02 -10.71
C ASN A 423 28.26 -10.95 -10.87
N PRO A 424 28.18 -12.06 -10.11
CA PRO A 424 27.05 -12.97 -10.22
C PRO A 424 25.77 -12.42 -9.59
N VAL A 425 24.62 -12.84 -10.12
CA VAL A 425 23.28 -12.43 -9.67
C VAL A 425 22.60 -13.57 -8.92
N LEU A 426 22.18 -13.30 -7.69
CA LEU A 426 21.37 -14.18 -6.86
C LEU A 426 19.89 -13.80 -7.05
N ALA A 427 19.17 -14.53 -7.91
CA ALA A 427 17.74 -14.30 -8.16
C ALA A 427 16.87 -15.12 -7.19
N ASN A 428 15.65 -14.64 -6.94
CA ASN A 428 14.65 -15.30 -6.08
C ASN A 428 15.21 -15.66 -4.70
N VAL A 429 15.89 -14.71 -4.05
CA VAL A 429 16.59 -14.96 -2.79
C VAL A 429 15.63 -15.47 -1.72
N THR A 430 16.10 -16.37 -0.86
CA THR A 430 15.36 -16.88 0.30
C THR A 430 16.17 -16.62 1.57
N THR A 431 15.63 -16.91 2.76
CA THR A 431 16.41 -16.82 4.00
C THR A 431 17.63 -17.75 4.01
N ALA A 432 17.59 -18.86 3.26
CA ALA A 432 18.74 -19.76 3.07
C ALA A 432 19.84 -19.16 2.16
N THR A 433 19.53 -18.10 1.41
CA THR A 433 20.49 -17.35 0.58
C THR A 433 21.32 -16.36 1.41
N ALA A 434 20.87 -16.01 2.62
CA ALA A 434 21.62 -15.13 3.51
C ALA A 434 22.89 -15.82 4.05
N GLY A 435 23.94 -15.03 4.27
CA GLY A 435 25.22 -15.52 4.80
C GLY A 435 26.43 -14.91 4.10
N THR A 436 27.61 -15.45 4.38
CA THR A 436 28.89 -14.91 3.86
C THR A 436 29.23 -15.55 2.52
N TYR A 437 29.39 -14.72 1.50
CA TYR A 437 29.90 -15.11 0.19
C TYR A 437 31.37 -14.70 0.10
N GLN A 438 32.20 -15.60 -0.40
CA GLN A 438 33.64 -15.37 -0.57
C GLN A 438 34.00 -15.48 -2.05
N VAL A 439 34.91 -14.65 -2.51
CA VAL A 439 35.47 -14.73 -3.86
C VAL A 439 36.98 -14.76 -3.79
N GLN A 440 37.59 -15.76 -4.42
CA GLN A 440 39.01 -15.77 -4.70
C GLN A 440 39.26 -15.05 -6.03
N VAL A 441 40.15 -14.07 -6.01
CA VAL A 441 40.56 -13.28 -7.17
C VAL A 441 42.03 -13.58 -7.47
N ALA A 442 42.33 -14.02 -8.68
CA ALA A 442 43.68 -14.41 -9.10
C ALA A 442 44.06 -13.73 -10.42
N VAL A 443 45.37 -13.57 -10.68
CA VAL A 443 45.93 -13.13 -11.98
C VAL A 443 46.97 -14.12 -12.46
N ALA A 444 47.17 -14.20 -13.78
CA ALA A 444 48.02 -15.22 -14.39
C ALA A 444 49.53 -15.12 -14.02
N THR A 445 50.05 -13.95 -13.62
CA THR A 445 51.47 -13.78 -13.31
C THR A 445 51.76 -12.77 -12.20
N GLY A 446 52.59 -13.17 -11.22
CA GLY A 446 53.37 -12.27 -10.36
C GLY A 446 52.74 -11.79 -9.06
N ALA A 447 51.42 -11.91 -8.87
CA ALA A 447 50.74 -11.54 -7.63
C ALA A 447 49.92 -12.70 -7.06
N CYS A 448 49.98 -12.89 -5.76
CA CYS A 448 49.26 -13.98 -5.11
C CYS A 448 47.74 -13.75 -5.13
N PRO A 449 46.95 -14.82 -5.32
CA PRO A 449 45.50 -14.73 -5.28
C PRO A 449 45.02 -14.20 -3.93
N ARG A 450 43.94 -13.42 -3.95
CA ARG A 450 43.34 -12.82 -2.76
C ARG A 450 41.91 -13.27 -2.61
N THR A 451 41.56 -13.77 -1.43
CA THR A 451 40.16 -14.05 -1.08
C THR A 451 39.57 -12.87 -0.32
N VAL A 452 38.42 -12.38 -0.76
CA VAL A 452 37.63 -11.33 -0.10
C VAL A 452 36.20 -11.79 0.06
N SER A 453 35.48 -11.23 1.02
CA SER A 453 34.13 -11.69 1.36
C SER A 453 33.13 -10.53 1.49
N THR A 454 31.86 -10.87 1.35
CA THR A 454 30.74 -9.94 1.57
C THR A 454 29.59 -10.69 2.24
N ALA A 455 28.86 -10.01 3.13
CA ALA A 455 27.72 -10.58 3.83
C ALA A 455 26.41 -10.21 3.10
N VAL A 456 25.67 -11.21 2.67
CA VAL A 456 24.35 -11.05 2.07
C VAL A 456 23.29 -11.14 3.16
N VAL A 457 22.43 -10.13 3.23
CA VAL A 457 21.32 -10.06 4.17
C VAL A 457 20.01 -10.21 3.40
N VAL A 458 19.16 -11.13 3.84
CA VAL A 458 17.79 -11.25 3.35
C VAL A 458 16.84 -10.86 4.48
N ASN A 459 16.14 -9.73 4.31
CA ASN A 459 15.22 -9.19 5.29
C ASN A 459 13.86 -9.86 5.13
N ASN A 460 13.43 -10.59 6.16
CA ASN A 460 12.07 -11.14 6.13
C ASN A 460 11.07 -9.99 6.32
N PRO A 461 9.89 -10.03 5.66
CA PRO A 461 8.83 -9.09 5.98
C PRO A 461 8.38 -9.25 7.44
N PRO A 462 7.76 -8.21 8.05
CA PRO A 462 7.14 -8.32 9.37
C PRO A 462 6.16 -9.49 9.43
N ALA A 463 5.83 -9.98 10.64
CA ALA A 463 4.75 -10.94 10.80
C ALA A 463 3.46 -10.42 10.14
N VAL A 464 2.69 -11.32 9.51
CA VAL A 464 1.41 -10.93 8.90
C VAL A 464 0.51 -10.37 10.00
N PRO A 465 0.07 -9.10 9.91
CA PRO A 465 -0.73 -8.48 10.95
C PRO A 465 -2.04 -9.23 11.17
N ILE A 466 -2.38 -9.48 12.42
CA ILE A 466 -3.71 -9.94 12.81
C ILE A 466 -4.58 -8.69 12.95
N LEU A 467 -5.53 -8.53 12.04
CA LEU A 467 -6.45 -7.39 12.04
C LEU A 467 -7.73 -7.73 12.80
N ALA A 468 -8.13 -6.81 13.67
CA ALA A 468 -9.41 -6.85 14.35
C ALA A 468 -10.20 -5.57 14.04
N ALA A 469 -11.52 -5.71 13.97
CA ALA A 469 -12.45 -4.58 13.96
C ALA A 469 -13.23 -4.59 15.28
N SER A 470 -13.38 -3.44 15.92
CA SER A 470 -14.18 -3.31 17.16
C SER A 470 -15.62 -3.81 16.98
N THR A 471 -16.14 -3.68 15.76
CA THR A 471 -17.41 -4.25 15.30
C THR A 471 -17.27 -4.62 13.83
N THR A 472 -17.88 -5.73 13.41
CA THR A 472 -17.85 -6.20 12.01
C THR A 472 -19.03 -5.71 11.18
N THR A 473 -20.06 -5.16 11.83
CA THR A 473 -21.26 -4.61 11.21
C THR A 473 -21.61 -3.27 11.86
N LEU A 474 -21.79 -2.22 11.06
CA LEU A 474 -22.00 -0.84 11.51
C LEU A 474 -23.36 -0.28 11.07
N CYS A 475 -23.87 0.64 11.89
CA CYS A 475 -24.96 1.52 11.51
C CYS A 475 -24.45 2.71 10.69
N PRO A 476 -25.30 3.29 9.82
CA PRO A 476 -24.92 4.50 9.09
C PRO A 476 -24.41 5.60 10.03
N GLY A 477 -23.29 6.21 9.69
CA GLY A 477 -22.67 7.28 10.47
C GLY A 477 -21.94 6.84 11.75
N THR A 478 -21.91 5.54 12.06
CA THR A 478 -21.09 5.01 13.17
C THR A 478 -19.71 4.58 12.68
N SER A 479 -18.76 4.48 13.60
CA SER A 479 -17.37 4.13 13.30
C SER A 479 -16.97 2.77 13.83
N ALA A 480 -16.08 2.05 13.12
CA ALA A 480 -15.34 0.93 13.67
C ALA A 480 -13.87 1.32 13.88
N THR A 481 -13.30 0.89 14.99
CA THR A 481 -11.86 0.96 15.20
C THR A 481 -11.23 -0.30 14.61
N LEU A 482 -10.32 -0.13 13.64
CA LEU A 482 -9.48 -1.20 13.13
C LEU A 482 -8.16 -1.18 13.87
N SER A 483 -7.74 -2.31 14.41
CA SER A 483 -6.47 -2.44 15.11
C SER A 483 -5.67 -3.61 14.55
N ALA A 484 -4.35 -3.42 14.49
CA ALA A 484 -3.39 -4.44 14.12
C ALA A 484 -2.67 -4.98 15.37
N SER A 485 -2.55 -6.31 15.44
CA SER A 485 -1.86 -7.03 16.50
C SER A 485 -0.98 -8.16 15.91
N GLY A 486 -0.19 -8.85 16.75
CA GLY A 486 0.69 -9.93 16.30
C GLY A 486 1.89 -9.45 15.46
N LEU A 487 2.27 -8.17 15.60
CA LEU A 487 3.28 -7.48 14.80
C LEU A 487 4.72 -7.62 15.31
N LEU A 488 4.87 -8.13 16.53
CA LEU A 488 6.18 -8.42 17.10
C LEU A 488 6.64 -9.82 16.66
N PRO A 489 7.94 -10.04 16.46
CA PRO A 489 8.49 -11.36 16.22
C PRO A 489 8.02 -12.32 17.30
N VAL A 490 7.57 -13.49 16.86
CA VAL A 490 7.12 -14.56 17.73
C VAL A 490 8.33 -15.04 18.55
N GLY A 491 8.35 -14.66 19.84
CA GLY A 491 9.25 -15.17 20.86
C GLY A 491 9.89 -14.06 21.70
N ALA A 492 9.68 -14.10 23.01
CA ALA A 492 10.54 -13.37 23.93
C ALA A 492 11.99 -13.82 23.68
N LEU A 493 12.92 -12.87 23.61
CA LEU A 493 14.34 -13.22 23.66
C LEU A 493 14.57 -14.02 24.96
N PRO A 494 15.37 -15.10 24.93
CA PRO A 494 15.51 -16.00 26.07
C PRO A 494 16.47 -15.41 27.12
N ASN A 495 16.12 -14.23 27.62
CA ASN A 495 16.82 -13.58 28.71
C ASN A 495 16.57 -14.35 29.99
N GLU A 496 17.63 -14.59 30.76
CA GLU A 496 17.57 -15.41 31.95
C GLU A 496 18.59 -14.92 32.98
N ASN A 497 18.13 -14.80 34.23
CA ASN A 497 18.95 -14.40 35.37
C ASN A 497 19.11 -15.53 36.40
N PHE A 498 18.60 -16.73 36.09
CA PHE A 498 18.69 -17.98 36.83
C PHE A 498 18.23 -17.94 38.31
N ASN A 499 17.60 -16.84 38.73
CA ASN A 499 17.09 -16.63 40.09
C ASN A 499 15.83 -17.44 40.40
N GLY A 500 15.01 -17.68 39.37
CA GLY A 500 13.80 -18.50 39.41
C GLY A 500 13.92 -19.76 38.54
N THR A 501 12.83 -20.51 38.38
CA THR A 501 12.81 -21.60 37.39
C THR A 501 13.15 -21.03 36.01
N ALA A 502 14.07 -21.67 35.27
CA ALA A 502 14.51 -21.23 33.94
C ALA A 502 13.84 -22.06 32.83
N PRO A 503 12.56 -21.81 32.50
CA PRO A 503 11.79 -22.65 31.60
C PRO A 503 12.39 -22.67 30.19
N GLY A 504 12.54 -23.88 29.62
CA GLY A 504 13.03 -24.11 28.26
C GLY A 504 14.55 -24.09 28.12
N TRP A 505 15.29 -23.71 29.16
CA TRP A 505 16.73 -23.93 29.23
C TRP A 505 17.02 -25.39 29.55
N ALA A 506 17.92 -26.00 28.79
CA ALA A 506 18.22 -27.42 28.88
C ALA A 506 19.69 -27.65 29.19
N VAL A 507 19.96 -28.47 30.22
CA VAL A 507 21.29 -28.98 30.51
C VAL A 507 21.49 -30.30 29.76
N GLY A 508 22.46 -30.34 28.86
CA GLY A 508 22.98 -31.57 28.28
C GLY A 508 24.30 -31.93 28.97
N ASN A 509 24.53 -33.20 29.27
CA ASN A 509 25.81 -33.65 29.78
C ASN A 509 26.14 -35.02 29.18
N THR A 510 27.32 -35.12 28.57
CA THR A 510 27.90 -36.39 28.10
C THR A 510 29.19 -36.72 28.85
N GLY A 511 29.62 -35.85 29.76
CA GLY A 511 30.73 -36.08 30.69
C GLY A 511 30.27 -36.61 32.05
N ALA A 512 31.11 -36.43 33.07
CA ALA A 512 30.82 -36.86 34.43
C ALA A 512 29.54 -36.21 34.97
N PRO A 513 28.59 -36.97 35.56
CA PRO A 513 27.33 -36.42 36.06
C PRO A 513 27.51 -35.29 37.07
N ALA A 514 28.52 -35.40 37.94
CA ALA A 514 28.83 -34.40 38.97
C ALA A 514 29.37 -33.08 38.39
N ALA A 515 29.82 -33.08 37.13
CA ALA A 515 30.36 -31.91 36.44
C ALA A 515 29.35 -31.19 35.53
N ALA A 516 28.10 -31.64 35.51
CA ALA A 516 27.04 -30.98 34.75
C ALA A 516 26.75 -29.55 35.25
N TRP A 517 26.22 -28.70 34.38
CA TRP A 517 25.64 -27.43 34.79
C TRP A 517 24.58 -27.64 35.88
N GLN A 518 24.72 -26.91 36.99
CA GLN A 518 23.80 -26.94 38.12
C GLN A 518 23.46 -25.52 38.60
N TYR A 519 22.24 -25.35 39.10
CA TYR A 519 21.79 -24.11 39.71
C TYR A 519 22.30 -24.02 41.15
N SER A 520 22.88 -22.89 41.55
CA SER A 520 23.43 -22.69 42.89
C SER A 520 23.14 -21.30 43.43
N SER A 521 22.68 -21.20 44.68
CA SER A 521 22.50 -19.94 45.43
C SER A 521 23.72 -19.54 46.25
N GLY A 522 24.81 -20.29 46.11
CA GLY A 522 25.98 -20.24 46.95
C GLY A 522 26.79 -21.51 46.74
N TYR A 523 27.93 -21.40 46.05
CA TYR A 523 28.76 -22.53 45.71
C TYR A 523 29.95 -22.61 46.66
N THR A 524 30.13 -23.76 47.30
CA THR A 524 31.30 -24.01 48.16
C THR A 524 32.21 -24.99 47.44
N TYR A 525 33.45 -24.57 47.19
CA TYR A 525 34.44 -25.39 46.51
C TYR A 525 35.38 -26.05 47.54
N PRO A 526 35.33 -27.38 47.71
CA PRO A 526 36.24 -28.08 48.61
C PRO A 526 37.63 -28.19 47.96
N GLY A 527 38.56 -27.30 48.32
CA GLY A 527 39.96 -27.32 47.85
C GLY A 527 40.64 -25.96 47.73
N PHE A 528 39.88 -24.88 47.51
CA PHE A 528 40.41 -23.52 47.26
C PHE A 528 39.96 -22.47 48.29
N GLY A 529 39.29 -22.86 49.38
CA GLY A 529 38.84 -21.93 50.44
C GLY A 529 37.62 -21.06 50.07
N PHE A 530 37.03 -21.24 48.87
CA PHE A 530 35.78 -20.59 48.48
C PHE A 530 34.60 -21.16 49.25
N THR A 531 34.00 -20.34 50.12
CA THR A 531 32.77 -20.69 50.85
C THR A 531 31.65 -19.75 50.41
N ASN A 532 30.51 -20.31 50.01
CA ASN A 532 29.31 -19.54 49.63
C ASN A 532 29.55 -18.53 48.47
N TYR A 533 30.31 -18.92 47.45
CA TYR A 533 30.60 -18.09 46.28
C TYR A 533 29.33 -17.82 45.45
N THR A 534 29.18 -16.59 44.99
CA THR A 534 28.13 -16.16 44.05
C THR A 534 28.72 -15.15 43.07
N LEU A 535 28.12 -15.01 41.87
CA LEU A 535 28.56 -14.01 40.90
C LEU A 535 28.12 -12.58 41.27
N ASN A 536 26.99 -12.42 41.96
CA ASN A 536 26.40 -11.11 42.27
C ASN A 536 25.49 -11.12 43.53
N GLY A 537 25.62 -12.12 44.40
CA GLY A 537 24.75 -12.30 45.56
C GLY A 537 23.40 -12.95 45.26
N SER A 538 23.17 -13.41 44.03
CA SER A 538 21.94 -14.08 43.59
C SER A 538 22.23 -15.50 43.06
N ARG A 539 21.18 -16.25 42.73
CA ARG A 539 21.31 -17.64 42.27
C ARG A 539 21.75 -17.66 40.81
N PHE A 540 22.73 -18.50 40.50
CA PHE A 540 23.40 -18.58 39.21
C PHE A 540 23.53 -20.04 38.76
N VAL A 541 24.13 -20.27 37.60
CA VAL A 541 24.45 -21.61 37.12
C VAL A 541 25.96 -21.81 37.04
N ILE A 542 26.42 -22.99 37.42
CA ILE A 542 27.84 -23.34 37.46
C ILE A 542 28.04 -24.78 37.03
N ALA A 543 29.08 -25.03 36.26
CA ALA A 543 29.61 -26.36 36.01
C ALA A 543 30.99 -26.47 36.66
N ASN A 544 31.19 -27.48 37.51
CA ASN A 544 32.47 -27.74 38.17
C ASN A 544 33.06 -29.03 37.60
N SER A 545 34.17 -28.93 36.88
CA SER A 545 34.80 -30.09 36.25
C SER A 545 35.54 -31.00 37.24
N ASP A 546 36.07 -30.48 38.33
CA ASP A 546 36.74 -31.24 39.39
C ASP A 546 35.75 -32.07 40.23
N ALA A 547 34.46 -31.73 40.23
CA ALA A 547 33.43 -32.47 40.95
C ALA A 547 33.28 -33.93 40.45
N GLY A 548 33.73 -34.24 39.23
CA GLY A 548 33.78 -35.60 38.71
C GLY A 548 34.99 -36.43 39.19
N GLY A 549 35.98 -35.81 39.85
CA GLY A 549 37.23 -36.43 40.29
C GLY A 549 38.29 -36.54 39.20
N VAL A 550 39.52 -36.87 39.62
CA VAL A 550 40.70 -37.05 38.74
C VAL A 550 40.43 -38.12 37.68
N GLY A 551 40.62 -37.77 36.40
CA GLY A 551 40.40 -38.67 35.25
C GLY A 551 38.99 -38.62 34.64
N SER A 552 38.11 -37.75 35.15
CA SER A 552 36.76 -37.57 34.60
C SER A 552 36.72 -36.47 33.54
N THR A 553 35.97 -36.66 32.45
CA THR A 553 35.79 -35.62 31.41
C THR A 553 34.51 -34.84 31.67
N THR A 554 34.57 -33.51 31.62
CA THR A 554 33.43 -32.60 31.57
C THR A 554 33.09 -32.28 30.12
N ASN A 555 31.86 -32.57 29.73
CA ASN A 555 31.31 -32.18 28.44
C ASN A 555 29.84 -31.86 28.65
N THR A 556 29.60 -30.64 29.13
CA THR A 556 28.27 -30.18 29.53
C THR A 556 27.87 -28.92 28.77
N THR A 557 26.61 -28.86 28.37
CA THR A 557 26.03 -27.76 27.61
C THR A 557 24.85 -27.20 28.39
N LEU A 558 24.77 -25.88 28.47
CA LEU A 558 23.56 -25.18 28.88
C LEU A 558 23.00 -24.52 27.63
N THR A 559 21.84 -24.99 27.16
CA THR A 559 21.26 -24.58 25.88
C THR A 559 20.04 -23.71 26.12
N SER A 560 19.98 -22.56 25.43
CA SER A 560 18.82 -21.69 25.45
C SER A 560 17.60 -22.36 24.80
N PRO A 561 16.38 -21.92 25.14
CA PRO A 561 15.21 -22.15 24.28
C PRO A 561 15.51 -21.70 22.85
N ALA A 562 14.78 -22.27 21.87
CA ALA A 562 14.81 -21.73 20.51
C ALA A 562 14.07 -20.39 20.48
N PHE A 563 14.63 -19.40 19.79
CA PHE A 563 14.03 -18.08 19.63
C PHE A 563 14.15 -17.61 18.18
N SER A 564 13.22 -16.75 17.76
CA SER A 564 13.25 -16.15 16.42
C SER A 564 14.02 -14.84 16.48
N THR A 565 14.86 -14.62 15.47
CA THR A 565 15.54 -13.33 15.25
C THR A 565 14.96 -12.57 14.05
N VAL A 566 13.86 -13.07 13.49
CA VAL A 566 13.11 -12.45 12.39
C VAL A 566 12.66 -11.04 12.79
N GLY A 567 13.02 -10.05 11.97
CA GLY A 567 12.55 -8.67 12.17
C GLY A 567 13.39 -7.83 13.13
N TYR A 568 14.50 -8.34 13.67
CA TYR A 568 15.48 -7.51 14.38
C TYR A 568 16.50 -6.88 13.40
N ALA A 569 16.92 -5.66 13.70
CA ALA A 569 17.95 -4.89 13.01
C ALA A 569 19.35 -5.10 13.61
N SER A 570 19.42 -5.41 14.90
CA SER A 570 20.65 -5.78 15.59
C SER A 570 20.37 -6.89 16.60
N LEU A 571 21.38 -7.71 16.90
CA LEU A 571 21.29 -8.75 17.92
C LEU A 571 22.65 -8.91 18.59
N SER A 572 22.65 -8.91 19.92
CA SER A 572 23.79 -9.26 20.75
C SER A 572 23.33 -10.04 21.98
N VAL A 573 24.21 -10.81 22.59
CA VAL A 573 23.99 -11.42 23.91
C VAL A 573 25.07 -10.94 24.86
N SER A 574 24.68 -10.57 26.08
CA SER A 574 25.59 -10.32 27.19
C SER A 574 25.31 -11.26 28.35
N PHE A 575 26.32 -11.66 29.10
CA PHE A 575 26.15 -12.46 30.32
C PHE A 575 27.29 -12.20 31.30
N LEU A 576 26.99 -12.30 32.60
CA LEU A 576 27.97 -12.26 33.68
C LEU A 576 28.64 -13.63 33.78
N GLN A 577 29.96 -13.68 33.93
CA GLN A 577 30.67 -14.94 34.07
C GLN A 577 31.88 -14.87 35.00
N ALA A 578 32.21 -16.02 35.56
CA ALA A 578 33.49 -16.33 36.15
C ALA A 578 33.93 -17.71 35.66
N PHE A 579 35.06 -17.76 34.97
CA PHE A 579 35.63 -18.94 34.39
C PHE A 579 37.03 -19.15 34.94
N TYR A 580 37.23 -20.26 35.63
CA TYR A 580 38.52 -20.66 36.17
C TYR A 580 38.97 -21.97 35.51
N PRO A 581 39.76 -21.89 34.43
CA PRO A 581 40.35 -23.07 33.82
C PRO A 581 41.51 -23.58 34.68
N TYR A 582 41.62 -24.89 34.87
CA TYR A 582 42.84 -25.51 35.39
C TYR A 582 43.45 -26.25 34.21
N ALA A 583 44.56 -25.70 33.69
CA ALA A 583 45.16 -26.00 32.38
C ALA A 583 44.47 -25.32 31.17
N ALA A 584 45.24 -24.95 30.11
CA ALA A 584 44.68 -24.31 28.89
C ALA A 584 44.13 -25.30 27.87
N VAL A 585 43.06 -25.91 28.33
CA VAL A 585 42.62 -27.25 28.08
C VAL A 585 41.09 -27.17 28.22
N SER A 586 40.65 -26.45 29.25
CA SER A 586 39.31 -25.90 29.40
C SER A 586 38.91 -25.01 28.21
N ALA A 587 37.87 -25.41 27.48
CA ALA A 587 37.23 -24.55 26.49
C ALA A 587 35.81 -24.23 26.97
N ALA A 588 35.61 -22.97 27.36
CA ALA A 588 34.28 -22.39 27.55
C ALA A 588 33.85 -21.78 26.21
N LEU A 589 32.98 -22.49 25.49
CA LEU A 589 32.52 -22.10 24.16
C LEU A 589 31.10 -21.54 24.25
N VAL A 590 30.83 -20.49 23.49
CA VAL A 590 29.46 -20.08 23.16
C VAL A 590 29.26 -20.39 21.69
N GLU A 591 28.22 -21.17 21.40
CA GLU A 591 27.93 -21.65 20.06
C GLU A 591 26.49 -21.29 19.67
N ALA A 592 26.28 -21.02 18.38
CA ALA A 592 24.98 -20.70 17.83
C ALA A 592 24.55 -21.72 16.76
N SER A 593 23.25 -22.01 16.73
CA SER A 593 22.62 -22.90 15.75
C SER A 593 21.38 -22.25 15.14
N THR A 594 21.19 -22.43 13.84
CA THR A 594 20.01 -21.95 13.08
C THR A 594 19.12 -23.08 12.56
N ASP A 595 19.51 -24.35 12.77
CA ASP A 595 18.85 -25.55 12.25
C ASP A 595 18.24 -26.42 13.35
N GLY A 596 17.92 -25.81 14.49
CA GLY A 596 17.32 -26.48 15.64
C GLY A 596 18.32 -27.23 16.54
N GLY A 597 19.63 -27.07 16.31
CA GLY A 597 20.69 -27.68 17.11
C GLY A 597 21.37 -28.87 16.44
N THR A 598 21.21 -29.03 15.12
CA THR A 598 21.85 -30.11 14.34
C THR A 598 23.30 -29.74 14.04
N THR A 599 23.55 -28.49 13.66
CA THR A 599 24.89 -27.92 13.49
C THR A 599 25.09 -26.72 14.41
N TRP A 600 26.34 -26.52 14.85
CA TRP A 600 26.73 -25.48 15.81
C TRP A 600 27.98 -24.75 15.30
N ALA A 601 27.93 -23.42 15.33
CA ALA A 601 29.06 -22.56 14.98
C ALA A 601 29.53 -21.82 16.23
N VAL A 602 30.84 -21.82 16.49
CA VAL A 602 31.45 -21.09 17.61
C VAL A 602 31.33 -19.58 17.37
N VAL A 603 30.67 -18.88 18.29
CA VAL A 603 30.49 -17.41 18.27
C VAL A 603 31.34 -16.70 19.34
N ALA A 604 31.78 -17.41 20.37
CA ALA A 604 32.83 -16.96 21.29
C ALA A 604 33.56 -18.17 21.91
N ARG A 605 34.81 -17.95 22.29
CA ARG A 605 35.65 -18.93 22.99
C ARG A 605 36.41 -18.23 24.12
N TYR A 606 36.43 -18.86 25.29
CA TYR A 606 37.25 -18.48 26.44
C TYR A 606 38.10 -19.68 26.85
N ASP A 607 39.41 -19.50 26.83
CA ASP A 607 40.43 -20.51 27.13
C ASP A 607 41.47 -19.99 28.14
N TYR A 608 41.13 -18.91 28.86
CA TYR A 608 41.93 -18.29 29.90
C TYR A 608 41.06 -17.90 31.10
N GLU A 609 41.69 -17.72 32.27
CA GLU A 609 41.01 -17.30 33.49
C GLU A 609 40.33 -15.94 33.33
N LEU A 610 39.04 -15.88 33.64
CA LEU A 610 38.22 -14.70 33.39
C LEU A 610 37.17 -14.53 34.49
N GLY A 611 37.24 -13.43 35.25
CA GLY A 611 36.19 -13.04 36.20
C GLY A 611 36.14 -13.81 37.53
N THR A 612 37.22 -14.50 37.89
CA THR A 612 37.36 -15.29 39.13
C THR A 612 37.46 -14.45 40.39
N SER A 613 38.20 -13.33 40.35
CA SER A 613 38.31 -12.37 41.46
C SER A 613 37.17 -11.36 41.48
N THR A 614 36.69 -10.95 40.30
CA THR A 614 35.53 -10.08 40.11
C THR A 614 34.81 -10.51 38.84
N PRO A 615 33.56 -10.99 38.93
CA PRO A 615 32.80 -11.44 37.76
C PRO A 615 32.74 -10.40 36.66
N VAL A 616 32.88 -10.84 35.41
CA VAL A 616 32.91 -9.95 34.24
C VAL A 616 31.71 -10.16 33.34
N THR A 617 31.23 -9.09 32.72
CA THR A 617 30.21 -9.18 31.68
C THR A 617 30.89 -9.37 30.32
N SER A 618 30.49 -10.41 29.60
CA SER A 618 30.94 -10.64 28.22
C SER A 618 29.80 -10.41 27.25
N THR A 619 30.09 -9.76 26.11
CA THR A 619 29.11 -9.39 25.09
C THR A 619 29.52 -9.92 23.72
N ILE A 620 28.60 -10.60 23.04
CA ILE A 620 28.82 -11.23 21.74
C ILE A 620 27.87 -10.62 20.71
N ASN A 621 28.41 -10.18 19.57
CA ASN A 621 27.62 -9.68 18.43
C ASN A 621 27.11 -10.86 17.59
N LEU A 622 25.81 -10.90 17.34
CA LEU A 622 25.13 -11.98 16.62
C LEU A 622 24.45 -11.47 15.34
N ALA A 623 24.96 -10.40 14.71
CA ALA A 623 24.39 -9.84 13.49
C ALA A 623 24.28 -10.86 12.34
N ALA A 624 25.21 -11.81 12.26
CA ALA A 624 25.16 -12.91 11.28
C ALA A 624 23.96 -13.85 11.45
N TYR A 625 23.30 -13.81 12.61
CA TYR A 625 22.16 -14.66 12.97
C TYR A 625 20.83 -13.88 12.99
N LEU A 626 20.80 -12.66 12.44
CA LEU A 626 19.55 -11.92 12.22
C LEU A 626 18.67 -12.60 11.18
N ASN A 627 17.36 -12.37 11.27
CA ASN A 627 16.37 -12.90 10.33
C ASN A 627 16.29 -14.44 10.26
N GLN A 628 16.69 -15.12 11.32
CA GLN A 628 16.62 -16.57 11.44
C GLN A 628 15.38 -16.97 12.25
N PRO A 629 14.52 -17.86 11.72
CA PRO A 629 13.26 -18.22 12.38
C PRO A 629 13.45 -19.07 13.65
N ARG A 630 14.64 -19.66 13.84
CA ARG A 630 14.89 -20.63 14.91
C ARG A 630 16.37 -20.66 15.30
N VAL A 631 16.80 -19.71 16.14
CA VAL A 631 18.14 -19.62 16.71
C VAL A 631 18.18 -20.31 18.07
N ARG A 632 19.29 -20.99 18.38
CA ARG A 632 19.66 -21.44 19.73
C ARG A 632 21.08 -21.01 20.03
N LEU A 633 21.35 -20.63 21.27
CA LEU A 633 22.70 -20.55 21.79
C LEU A 633 22.92 -21.65 22.82
N ARG A 634 24.16 -22.14 22.91
CA ARG A 634 24.58 -22.98 24.03
C ARG A 634 25.92 -22.54 24.59
N TRP A 635 26.04 -22.62 25.90
CA TRP A 635 27.28 -22.47 26.66
C TRP A 635 27.82 -23.87 26.88
N HIS A 636 28.86 -24.21 26.13
CA HIS A 636 29.44 -25.54 26.07
C HIS A 636 30.76 -25.53 26.82
N TYR A 637 30.77 -26.21 27.97
CA TYR A 637 31.96 -26.38 28.78
C TYR A 637 32.57 -27.75 28.52
N VAL A 638 33.77 -27.74 27.93
CA VAL A 638 34.57 -28.95 27.72
C VAL A 638 35.84 -28.85 28.55
N ASP A 639 36.01 -29.83 29.42
CA ASP A 639 37.15 -29.93 30.31
C ASP A 639 37.40 -31.40 30.68
N ALA A 640 38.53 -31.74 31.28
CA ALA A 640 38.68 -32.99 32.00
C ALA A 640 39.54 -32.90 33.24
N TYR A 641 40.06 -31.72 33.56
CA TYR A 641 40.53 -31.48 34.91
C TYR A 641 40.62 -29.98 35.27
N GLY A 642 39.61 -29.20 34.88
CA GLY A 642 39.46 -27.78 35.19
C GLY A 642 38.89 -27.52 36.59
N VAL A 643 38.67 -26.24 36.92
CA VAL A 643 37.96 -25.87 38.15
C VAL A 643 36.46 -25.65 37.87
N TYR A 644 36.06 -24.49 37.33
CA TYR A 644 34.64 -24.23 37.08
C TYR A 644 34.39 -23.17 36.01
N TRP A 645 33.18 -23.22 35.44
CA TRP A 645 32.58 -22.10 34.71
C TRP A 645 31.23 -21.76 35.32
N ALA A 646 31.10 -20.53 35.82
CA ALA A 646 29.88 -19.96 36.35
C ALA A 646 29.37 -18.86 35.41
N ILE A 647 28.07 -18.87 35.13
CA ILE A 647 27.40 -17.81 34.36
C ILE A 647 26.11 -17.33 35.04
N ASP A 648 25.76 -16.08 34.82
CA ASP A 648 24.53 -15.44 35.28
C ASP A 648 24.10 -14.28 34.36
N ASN A 649 22.87 -13.78 34.51
CA ASN A 649 22.33 -12.60 33.80
C ASN A 649 22.53 -12.64 32.27
N VAL A 650 22.14 -13.74 31.64
CA VAL A 650 22.10 -13.84 30.19
C VAL A 650 21.04 -12.90 29.64
N GLN A 651 21.47 -11.91 28.89
CA GLN A 651 20.65 -10.85 28.32
C GLN A 651 20.94 -10.70 26.83
N PHE A 652 20.03 -11.20 26.01
CA PHE A 652 19.93 -10.85 24.62
C PHE A 652 19.35 -9.45 24.47
N THR A 653 20.05 -8.63 23.71
CA THR A 653 19.63 -7.28 23.32
C THR A 653 19.47 -7.25 21.82
N ALA A 654 18.29 -6.84 21.36
CA ALA A 654 18.01 -6.68 19.95
C ALA A 654 17.27 -5.36 19.72
N THR A 655 17.55 -4.69 18.61
CA THR A 655 16.75 -3.55 18.16
C THR A 655 15.86 -4.00 17.02
N GLN A 656 14.63 -3.50 16.93
CA GLN A 656 13.80 -3.67 15.75
C GLN A 656 13.82 -2.39 14.93
N PRO A 657 13.82 -2.47 13.58
CA PRO A 657 13.50 -1.30 12.79
C PRO A 657 12.09 -0.84 13.13
N ALA A 658 11.86 0.48 13.12
CA ALA A 658 10.53 1.02 13.31
C ALA A 658 9.56 0.44 12.26
N LEU A 659 8.36 0.07 12.70
CA LEU A 659 7.29 -0.37 11.80
C LEU A 659 6.68 0.85 11.09
N THR A 660 6.38 0.66 9.81
CA THR A 660 5.58 1.55 8.99
C THR A 660 4.22 0.92 8.76
N TYR A 661 3.18 1.75 8.80
CA TYR A 661 1.80 1.33 8.57
C TYR A 661 1.25 2.13 7.40
N ALA A 662 0.62 1.46 6.46
CA ALA A 662 -0.11 2.09 5.39
C ALA A 662 -1.43 1.34 5.20
N TRP A 663 -2.51 1.95 5.67
CA TRP A 663 -3.84 1.46 5.35
C TRP A 663 -4.25 1.94 3.96
N THR A 664 -4.87 1.04 3.21
CA THR A 664 -5.40 1.30 1.88
C THR A 664 -6.80 0.72 1.78
N GLN A 665 -7.62 1.36 0.96
CA GLN A 665 -8.98 0.89 0.70
C GLN A 665 -8.94 -0.05 -0.50
N VAL A 666 -9.32 -1.32 -0.29
CA VAL A 666 -9.40 -2.31 -1.37
C VAL A 666 -10.73 -2.18 -2.11
N SER A 667 -11.81 -1.96 -1.37
CA SER A 667 -13.16 -1.74 -1.90
C SER A 667 -14.02 -0.99 -0.86
N GLY A 668 -15.09 -0.32 -1.31
CA GLY A 668 -16.01 0.41 -0.44
C GLY A 668 -15.61 1.87 -0.25
N ASP A 669 -15.74 2.41 0.97
CA ASP A 669 -15.41 3.77 1.41
C ASP A 669 -14.97 3.81 2.89
N GLY A 670 -14.71 4.99 3.45
CA GLY A 670 -14.59 5.20 4.90
C GLY A 670 -13.18 5.21 5.50
N LEU A 671 -12.12 5.17 4.66
CA LEU A 671 -10.73 5.27 5.11
C LEU A 671 -10.35 6.74 5.48
N PRO A 672 -9.79 7.01 6.67
CA PRO A 672 -9.36 8.35 7.07
C PRO A 672 -8.04 8.77 6.39
N THR A 673 -7.73 10.08 6.42
CA THR A 673 -6.43 10.62 5.99
C THR A 673 -5.83 11.50 7.10
N PRO A 674 -4.62 11.20 7.63
CA PRO A 674 -3.70 10.11 7.27
C PRO A 674 -4.06 8.78 7.95
N ALA A 675 -3.75 7.65 7.29
CA ALA A 675 -3.98 6.29 7.81
C ALA A 675 -2.67 5.51 7.99
N THR A 676 -1.79 6.06 8.82
CA THR A 676 -0.39 5.60 8.99
C THR A 676 -0.08 5.08 10.40
N THR A 677 -1.11 4.75 11.17
CA THR A 677 -1.01 4.19 12.53
C THR A 677 -1.47 2.74 12.58
N PRO A 678 -1.02 1.94 13.57
CA PRO A 678 -1.46 0.54 13.74
C PRO A 678 -2.96 0.42 14.07
N THR A 679 -3.54 1.50 14.59
CA THR A 679 -4.97 1.62 14.89
C THR A 679 -5.53 2.82 14.14
N ILE A 680 -6.62 2.62 13.40
CA ILE A 680 -7.36 3.68 12.70
C ILE A 680 -8.85 3.57 12.99
N THR A 681 -9.57 4.67 12.87
CA THR A 681 -11.02 4.71 12.96
C THR A 681 -11.59 4.88 11.55
N VAL A 682 -12.45 3.95 11.12
CA VAL A 682 -13.11 3.98 9.81
C VAL A 682 -14.60 4.26 9.96
N VAL A 683 -15.16 4.99 9.00
CA VAL A 683 -16.60 5.35 8.95
C VAL A 683 -17.18 4.96 7.59
N PRO A 684 -17.31 3.66 7.27
CA PRO A 684 -17.86 3.23 5.99
C PRO A 684 -19.38 3.44 5.91
N SER A 685 -19.86 3.85 4.73
CA SER A 685 -21.30 3.91 4.42
C SER A 685 -21.82 2.67 3.68
N GLN A 686 -20.90 1.79 3.26
CA GLN A 686 -21.17 0.54 2.56
C GLN A 686 -20.21 -0.56 3.02
N ASN A 687 -20.37 -1.78 2.50
CA ASN A 687 -19.42 -2.86 2.81
C ASN A 687 -18.03 -2.52 2.29
N SER A 688 -17.07 -2.36 3.21
CA SER A 688 -15.72 -1.94 2.89
C SER A 688 -14.69 -2.99 3.28
N VAL A 689 -13.65 -3.11 2.47
CA VAL A 689 -12.48 -3.96 2.76
C VAL A 689 -11.26 -3.06 2.82
N TYR A 690 -10.58 -3.08 3.95
CA TYR A 690 -9.37 -2.31 4.19
C TYR A 690 -8.18 -3.25 4.22
N ARG A 691 -7.08 -2.84 3.61
CA ARG A 691 -5.79 -3.53 3.66
C ARG A 691 -4.82 -2.72 4.48
N LEU A 692 -4.25 -3.35 5.50
CA LEU A 692 -3.06 -2.83 6.15
C LEU A 692 -1.83 -3.41 5.48
N THR A 693 -0.94 -2.54 5.02
CA THR A 693 0.43 -2.88 4.64
C THR A 693 1.35 -2.47 5.77
N VAL A 694 2.13 -3.43 6.27
CA VAL A 694 3.11 -3.21 7.33
C VAL A 694 4.49 -3.51 6.78
N GLY A 695 5.43 -2.59 6.97
CA GLY A 695 6.82 -2.78 6.57
C GLY A 695 7.77 -2.29 7.66
N TYR A 696 9.04 -2.63 7.52
CA TYR A 696 10.11 -2.01 8.31
C TYR A 696 10.65 -0.78 7.58
N VAL A 697 10.93 0.31 8.31
CA VAL A 697 11.56 1.51 7.71
C VAL A 697 12.86 1.11 7.01
N GLY A 698 13.00 1.48 5.73
CA GLY A 698 14.23 1.32 4.96
C GLY A 698 14.52 -0.08 4.39
N THR A 699 13.67 -1.09 4.63
CA THR A 699 13.92 -2.46 4.12
C THR A 699 13.17 -2.80 2.84
N GLY A 700 12.07 -2.11 2.54
CA GLY A 700 11.18 -2.43 1.41
C GLY A 700 10.34 -3.72 1.59
N CYS A 701 10.57 -4.49 2.66
CA CYS A 701 9.86 -5.75 2.90
C CYS A 701 8.56 -5.50 3.63
N THR A 702 7.45 -5.96 3.05
CA THR A 702 6.11 -5.70 3.56
C THR A 702 5.29 -6.97 3.72
N SER A 703 4.40 -6.96 4.71
CA SER A 703 3.33 -7.93 4.90
C SER A 703 2.00 -7.21 4.81
N THR A 704 0.99 -7.89 4.26
CA THR A 704 -0.34 -7.32 4.11
C THR A 704 -1.41 -8.23 4.69
N ALA A 705 -2.41 -7.65 5.34
CA ALA A 705 -3.65 -8.34 5.69
C ALA A 705 -4.86 -7.47 5.35
N THR A 706 -6.02 -8.09 5.20
CA THR A 706 -7.29 -7.41 4.90
C THR A 706 -8.31 -7.66 5.98
N VAL A 707 -9.09 -6.64 6.33
CA VAL A 707 -10.24 -6.72 7.23
C VAL A 707 -11.48 -6.16 6.54
N ARG A 708 -12.60 -6.87 6.71
CA ARG A 708 -13.90 -6.46 6.17
C ARG A 708 -14.73 -5.83 7.29
N VAL A 709 -15.31 -4.66 7.02
CA VAL A 709 -16.34 -4.04 7.85
C VAL A 709 -17.59 -3.91 7.00
N ASN A 710 -18.68 -4.51 7.46
CA ASN A 710 -19.97 -4.40 6.79
C ASN A 710 -20.70 -3.16 7.33
N ALA A 711 -21.37 -2.42 6.47
CA ALA A 711 -22.23 -1.32 6.88
C ALA A 711 -23.64 -1.58 6.35
N TYR A 712 -24.66 -1.35 7.17
CA TYR A 712 -26.03 -1.39 6.69
C TYR A 712 -26.24 -0.25 5.69
N PRO A 713 -26.68 -0.55 4.45
CA PRO A 713 -26.78 0.48 3.43
C PRO A 713 -27.93 1.43 3.73
N ALA A 714 -27.78 2.70 3.36
CA ALA A 714 -28.93 3.60 3.27
C ALA A 714 -29.90 3.10 2.18
N PRO A 715 -31.23 3.21 2.35
CA PRO A 715 -32.18 2.78 1.34
C PRO A 715 -31.96 3.59 0.06
N ALA A 716 -31.64 2.94 -1.04
CA ALA A 716 -31.52 3.57 -2.35
C ALA A 716 -32.93 3.64 -2.94
N LEU A 717 -33.62 4.76 -2.71
CA LEU A 717 -34.99 4.94 -3.15
C LEU A 717 -35.06 5.30 -4.64
N VAL A 718 -35.91 4.58 -5.36
CA VAL A 718 -36.20 4.85 -6.77
C VAL A 718 -37.71 5.03 -6.93
N ALA A 719 -38.11 6.10 -7.62
CA ALA A 719 -39.47 6.28 -8.11
C ALA A 719 -39.57 5.77 -9.55
N SER A 720 -40.56 4.93 -9.85
CA SER A 720 -40.81 4.41 -11.22
C SER A 720 -41.06 5.53 -12.22
N ASN A 721 -41.64 6.64 -11.75
CA ASN A 721 -41.72 7.89 -12.49
C ASN A 721 -41.53 9.08 -11.53
N PRO A 722 -40.44 9.86 -11.66
CA PRO A 722 -40.17 11.00 -10.78
C PRO A 722 -41.04 12.23 -11.08
N ALA A 723 -41.74 12.29 -12.23
CA ALA A 723 -42.65 13.38 -12.59
C ALA A 723 -43.94 12.82 -13.18
N ILE A 724 -45.05 13.03 -12.50
CA ILE A 724 -46.36 12.50 -12.87
C ILE A 724 -47.37 13.63 -13.07
N CYS A 725 -48.49 13.31 -13.73
CA CYS A 725 -49.61 14.23 -13.81
C CYS A 725 -50.46 14.16 -12.52
N PRO A 726 -51.20 15.24 -12.18
CA PRO A 726 -52.05 15.24 -10.99
C PRO A 726 -52.97 14.01 -10.95
N GLY A 727 -52.89 13.23 -9.87
CA GLY A 727 -53.72 12.03 -9.67
C GLY A 727 -53.19 10.74 -10.31
N ALA A 728 -52.06 10.77 -11.01
CA ALA A 728 -51.37 9.55 -11.44
C ALA A 728 -50.61 8.87 -10.28
N SER A 729 -50.16 7.63 -10.49
CA SER A 729 -49.39 6.87 -9.49
C SER A 729 -47.91 6.77 -9.84
N ALA A 730 -47.05 6.74 -8.82
CA ALA A 730 -45.64 6.33 -8.92
C ALA A 730 -45.36 5.18 -7.94
N VAL A 731 -44.49 4.25 -8.32
CA VAL A 731 -44.02 3.17 -7.43
C VAL A 731 -42.66 3.57 -6.87
N LEU A 732 -42.58 3.69 -5.55
CA LEU A 732 -41.35 3.89 -4.79
C LEU A 732 -40.81 2.53 -4.37
N SER A 733 -39.50 2.32 -4.50
CA SER A 733 -38.87 1.05 -4.12
C SER A 733 -37.48 1.27 -3.52
N ALA A 734 -37.10 0.39 -2.60
CA ALA A 734 -35.78 0.35 -1.96
C ALA A 734 -35.13 -1.03 -2.16
N PRO A 735 -34.74 -1.40 -3.40
CA PRO A 735 -34.31 -2.76 -3.72
C PRO A 735 -33.04 -3.19 -2.97
N ASN A 736 -32.15 -2.25 -2.65
CA ASN A 736 -30.86 -2.55 -2.01
C ASN A 736 -30.96 -2.98 -0.54
N VAL A 737 -32.08 -2.70 0.15
CA VAL A 737 -32.31 -3.13 1.55
C VAL A 737 -33.23 -4.35 1.66
N ALA A 738 -33.94 -4.70 0.57
CA ALA A 738 -34.93 -5.78 0.53
C ALA A 738 -34.34 -7.18 0.70
N ALA A 739 -33.06 -7.38 0.34
CA ALA A 739 -32.40 -8.69 0.29
C ALA A 739 -31.62 -9.08 1.57
N PHE A 740 -31.64 -8.25 2.62
CA PHE A 740 -30.88 -8.52 3.86
C PHE A 740 -31.58 -9.55 4.76
N LEU A 741 -30.81 -10.38 5.47
CA LEU A 741 -31.30 -11.37 6.44
C LEU A 741 -30.63 -11.17 7.82
N PRO A 742 -31.40 -11.16 8.94
CA PRO A 742 -32.86 -11.13 8.98
C PRO A 742 -33.42 -9.84 8.35
N ALA A 743 -34.60 -9.95 7.73
CA ALA A 743 -35.20 -8.84 7.00
C ALA A 743 -35.41 -7.62 7.92
N PRO A 744 -35.03 -6.41 7.48
CA PRO A 744 -35.28 -5.20 8.26
C PRO A 744 -36.77 -4.89 8.31
N THR A 745 -37.20 -4.13 9.33
CA THR A 745 -38.55 -3.58 9.38
C THR A 745 -38.58 -2.23 8.67
N TYR A 746 -39.67 -1.94 7.96
CA TYR A 746 -39.82 -0.75 7.12
C TYR A 746 -40.93 0.15 7.66
N THR A 747 -40.69 1.46 7.64
CA THR A 747 -41.71 2.48 7.91
C THR A 747 -41.59 3.62 6.91
N TRP A 748 -42.67 3.89 6.17
CA TRP A 748 -42.75 5.06 5.29
C TRP A 748 -43.41 6.22 6.01
N ALA A 749 -42.90 7.43 5.76
CA ALA A 749 -43.44 8.67 6.27
C ALA A 749 -43.51 9.72 5.15
N LEU A 750 -44.51 10.58 5.23
CA LEU A 750 -44.64 11.73 4.35
C LEU A 750 -43.80 12.87 4.95
N VAL A 751 -42.81 13.36 4.20
CA VAL A 751 -41.99 14.51 4.62
C VAL A 751 -42.69 15.81 4.26
N SER A 752 -43.24 15.88 3.04
CA SER A 752 -44.03 16.99 2.54
C SER A 752 -44.93 16.53 1.38
N GLY A 753 -46.02 17.23 1.10
CA GLY A 753 -46.95 16.90 0.01
C GLY A 753 -48.12 16.04 0.46
N ASP A 754 -48.51 15.04 -0.35
CA ASP A 754 -49.64 14.14 -0.13
C ASP A 754 -49.41 12.73 -0.74
N GLY A 755 -50.45 11.89 -0.81
CA GLY A 755 -50.39 10.61 -1.53
C GLY A 755 -49.74 9.42 -0.81
N LEU A 756 -49.45 9.52 0.50
CA LEU A 756 -48.98 8.38 1.31
C LEU A 756 -50.18 7.54 1.81
N PRO A 757 -50.23 6.22 1.57
CA PRO A 757 -51.30 5.35 2.07
C PRO A 757 -51.13 4.93 3.54
N ALA A 758 -52.19 4.40 4.14
CA ALA A 758 -52.35 4.27 5.60
C ALA A 758 -51.50 3.19 6.32
N SER A 759 -50.89 2.21 5.64
CA SER A 759 -50.05 1.18 6.28
C SER A 759 -49.11 0.54 5.27
N THR A 760 -47.80 0.55 5.56
CA THR A 760 -46.77 0.05 4.63
C THR A 760 -45.56 -0.52 5.39
N THR A 761 -45.50 -1.85 5.51
CA THR A 761 -44.37 -2.58 6.13
C THR A 761 -43.42 -3.21 5.11
N ALA A 762 -43.49 -2.75 3.85
CA ALA A 762 -42.74 -3.29 2.73
C ALA A 762 -41.72 -2.28 2.16
N PRO A 763 -40.62 -2.76 1.53
CA PRO A 763 -39.63 -1.90 0.87
C PRO A 763 -40.13 -1.27 -0.44
N THR A 764 -41.36 -1.56 -0.85
CA THR A 764 -42.00 -1.05 -2.08
C THR A 764 -43.35 -0.42 -1.74
N LEU A 765 -43.67 0.73 -2.35
CA LEU A 765 -44.84 1.53 -2.04
C LEU A 765 -45.39 2.25 -3.28
N VAL A 766 -46.68 2.11 -3.56
CA VAL A 766 -47.38 2.92 -4.58
C VAL A 766 -47.89 4.22 -3.94
N VAL A 767 -47.62 5.37 -4.57
CA VAL A 767 -48.07 6.69 -4.15
C VAL A 767 -48.85 7.37 -5.26
N THR A 768 -49.88 8.15 -4.91
CA THR A 768 -50.72 8.93 -5.83
C THR A 768 -50.80 10.40 -5.40
N PRO A 769 -49.70 11.17 -5.51
CA PRO A 769 -49.71 12.57 -5.11
C PRO A 769 -50.52 13.44 -6.08
N THR A 770 -51.19 14.46 -5.52
CA THR A 770 -51.84 15.54 -6.28
C THR A 770 -51.00 16.82 -6.30
N GLN A 771 -49.93 16.85 -5.50
CA GLN A 771 -48.95 17.94 -5.44
C GLN A 771 -47.52 17.38 -5.29
N ASN A 772 -46.50 18.23 -5.50
CA ASN A 772 -45.11 17.84 -5.29
C ASN A 772 -44.94 17.24 -3.88
N SER A 773 -44.48 16.00 -3.82
CA SER A 773 -44.45 15.22 -2.59
C SER A 773 -43.09 14.58 -2.37
N VAL A 774 -42.67 14.53 -1.10
CA VAL A 774 -41.43 13.90 -0.66
C VAL A 774 -41.77 12.84 0.38
N TYR A 775 -41.31 11.62 0.13
CA TYR A 775 -41.54 10.46 0.99
C TYR A 775 -40.21 10.03 1.62
N ARG A 776 -40.24 9.59 2.88
CA ARG A 776 -39.11 9.02 3.60
C ARG A 776 -39.37 7.55 3.87
N LEU A 777 -38.39 6.70 3.58
CA LEU A 777 -38.35 5.33 4.08
C LEU A 777 -37.37 5.25 5.25
N THR A 778 -37.79 4.66 6.36
CA THR A 778 -36.90 4.22 7.45
C THR A 778 -36.81 2.69 7.43
N ALA A 779 -35.60 2.15 7.29
CA ALA A 779 -35.33 0.72 7.45
C ALA A 779 -34.62 0.48 8.79
N SER A 780 -35.10 -0.49 9.56
CA SER A 780 -34.57 -0.83 10.89
C SER A 780 -34.01 -2.24 10.92
N PHE A 781 -32.73 -2.37 11.25
CA PHE A 781 -31.96 -3.60 11.28
C PHE A 781 -31.71 -4.05 12.74
N ALA A 782 -31.35 -5.32 12.92
CA ALA A 782 -30.97 -5.90 14.23
C ALA A 782 -32.01 -5.67 15.34
N GLY A 783 -33.30 -5.90 15.06
CA GLY A 783 -34.36 -5.79 16.06
C GLY A 783 -34.64 -4.38 16.58
N GLY A 784 -34.24 -3.33 15.84
CA GLY A 784 -34.50 -1.94 16.23
C GLY A 784 -33.27 -1.13 16.63
N ALA A 785 -32.12 -1.79 16.86
CA ALA A 785 -30.91 -1.14 17.34
C ALA A 785 -30.25 -0.22 16.30
N CYS A 786 -30.62 -0.35 15.03
CA CYS A 786 -29.97 0.34 13.93
C CYS A 786 -30.99 0.83 12.90
N THR A 787 -31.14 2.14 12.73
CA THR A 787 -32.08 2.72 11.75
C THR A 787 -31.35 3.53 10.70
N THR A 788 -31.84 3.45 9.47
CA THR A 788 -31.36 4.24 8.34
C THR A 788 -32.55 4.86 7.61
N THR A 789 -32.37 6.04 7.05
CA THR A 789 -33.45 6.74 6.33
C THR A 789 -32.96 7.27 4.99
N ALA A 790 -33.88 7.33 4.02
CA ALA A 790 -33.68 8.02 2.76
C ALA A 790 -34.98 8.67 2.32
N THR A 791 -34.88 9.70 1.47
CA THR A 791 -36.05 10.41 0.92
C THR A 791 -36.10 10.33 -0.60
N VAL A 792 -37.30 10.31 -1.17
CA VAL A 792 -37.55 10.33 -2.61
C VAL A 792 -38.67 11.34 -2.91
N ALA A 793 -38.49 12.12 -3.98
CA ALA A 793 -39.46 13.11 -4.43
C ALA A 793 -40.22 12.62 -5.66
N VAL A 794 -41.52 12.96 -5.73
CA VAL A 794 -42.37 12.79 -6.90
C VAL A 794 -42.96 14.15 -7.22
N ALA A 795 -42.64 14.68 -8.41
CA ALA A 795 -43.16 15.95 -8.89
C ALA A 795 -44.52 15.76 -9.57
N VAL A 796 -45.43 16.71 -9.36
CA VAL A 796 -46.74 16.76 -10.04
C VAL A 796 -46.75 17.96 -10.99
N THR A 797 -46.88 17.70 -12.29
CA THR A 797 -46.74 18.73 -13.33
C THR A 797 -47.95 18.79 -14.25
N GLN A 798 -48.41 20.01 -14.57
CA GLN A 798 -49.46 20.23 -15.57
C GLN A 798 -48.90 20.06 -17.00
N PRO A 799 -49.72 19.63 -17.97
CA PRO A 799 -49.32 19.56 -19.38
C PRO A 799 -48.91 20.92 -19.96
N VAL A 800 -47.64 21.06 -20.34
CA VAL A 800 -47.12 22.19 -21.11
C VAL A 800 -46.50 21.66 -22.39
N TRP A 801 -46.88 22.22 -23.54
CA TRP A 801 -46.30 21.85 -24.82
C TRP A 801 -44.83 22.27 -24.87
N ASN A 802 -43.96 21.31 -25.19
CA ASN A 802 -42.53 21.54 -25.39
C ASN A 802 -42.08 21.22 -26.83
N GLY A 803 -42.88 20.48 -27.60
CA GLY A 803 -42.60 20.13 -29.00
C GLY A 803 -41.30 19.33 -29.21
N LEU A 804 -40.75 18.72 -28.16
CA LEU A 804 -39.42 18.08 -28.20
C LEU A 804 -39.37 16.80 -29.02
N ALA A 805 -40.51 16.12 -29.24
CA ALA A 805 -40.55 14.98 -30.16
C ALA A 805 -40.46 15.42 -31.63
N GLY A 806 -40.61 16.72 -31.91
CA GLY A 806 -40.35 17.34 -33.21
C GLY A 806 -41.41 17.09 -34.29
N ASP A 807 -42.32 16.13 -34.07
CA ASP A 807 -43.35 15.71 -35.02
C ASP A 807 -44.61 16.61 -35.03
N GLY A 808 -44.74 17.51 -34.06
CA GLY A 808 -45.91 18.39 -33.93
C GLY A 808 -47.20 17.65 -33.54
N ASN A 809 -47.15 16.35 -33.24
CA ASN A 809 -48.33 15.53 -33.00
C ASN A 809 -48.88 15.74 -31.57
N TRP A 810 -50.11 16.24 -31.45
CA TRP A 810 -50.78 16.48 -30.16
C TRP A 810 -50.79 15.24 -29.25
N PHE A 811 -50.98 14.06 -29.84
CA PHE A 811 -51.16 12.80 -29.13
C PHE A 811 -49.86 12.12 -28.73
N ASN A 812 -48.72 12.67 -29.17
CA ASN A 812 -47.41 12.19 -28.74
C ASN A 812 -47.09 12.76 -27.36
N ALA A 813 -47.06 11.91 -26.34
CA ALA A 813 -46.70 12.29 -24.97
C ALA A 813 -45.32 12.96 -24.87
N GLY A 814 -44.39 12.66 -25.81
CA GLY A 814 -43.07 13.28 -25.88
C GLY A 814 -43.08 14.78 -26.23
N ASN A 815 -44.19 15.33 -26.72
CA ASN A 815 -44.35 16.77 -26.95
C ASN A 815 -44.89 17.54 -25.74
N TRP A 816 -45.21 16.86 -24.64
CA TRP A 816 -45.77 17.46 -23.43
C TRP A 816 -44.84 17.27 -22.23
N THR A 817 -44.81 18.26 -21.34
CA THR A 817 -44.26 18.07 -19.99
C THR A 817 -45.25 17.27 -19.15
N GLY A 818 -44.90 16.03 -18.82
CA GLY A 818 -45.73 15.12 -18.01
C GLY A 818 -46.59 14.17 -18.85
N CYS A 819 -47.72 14.63 -19.35
CA CYS A 819 -48.68 13.79 -20.08
C CYS A 819 -49.45 14.56 -21.17
N VAL A 820 -50.08 13.81 -22.09
CA VAL A 820 -51.03 14.36 -23.07
C VAL A 820 -52.27 14.91 -22.33
N PRO A 821 -52.75 16.13 -22.64
CA PRO A 821 -53.95 16.69 -22.05
C PRO A 821 -55.18 15.81 -22.25
N THR A 822 -56.12 15.93 -21.32
CA THR A 822 -57.41 15.23 -21.32
C THR A 822 -58.52 16.21 -20.94
N ARG A 823 -59.78 15.80 -21.04
CA ARG A 823 -60.95 16.60 -20.61
C ARG A 823 -60.91 17.15 -19.18
N THR A 824 -60.05 16.61 -18.30
CA THR A 824 -59.90 17.07 -16.90
C THR A 824 -58.63 17.89 -16.64
N LEU A 825 -57.69 17.92 -17.59
CA LEU A 825 -56.40 18.58 -17.43
C LEU A 825 -56.36 19.89 -18.22
N ASP A 826 -55.86 20.93 -17.57
CA ASP A 826 -55.53 22.17 -18.28
C ASP A 826 -54.23 21.99 -19.05
N ALA A 827 -54.09 22.69 -20.17
CA ALA A 827 -52.90 22.63 -20.99
C ALA A 827 -52.44 24.02 -21.41
N THR A 828 -51.13 24.18 -21.52
CA THR A 828 -50.52 25.43 -22.02
C THR A 828 -49.66 25.17 -23.26
N ILE A 829 -49.85 25.97 -24.31
CA ILE A 829 -48.95 26.03 -25.47
C ILE A 829 -48.18 27.35 -25.41
N PRO A 830 -46.92 27.37 -24.94
CA PRO A 830 -46.18 28.61 -24.71
C PRO A 830 -45.77 29.32 -26.01
N ALA A 831 -45.62 30.65 -25.95
CA ALA A 831 -45.04 31.43 -27.06
C ALA A 831 -43.51 31.28 -27.10
N GLY A 832 -42.89 31.63 -28.23
CA GLY A 832 -41.44 31.72 -28.36
C GLY A 832 -40.71 30.37 -28.36
N LEU A 833 -41.40 29.27 -28.63
CA LEU A 833 -40.76 27.97 -28.78
C LEU A 833 -39.91 27.94 -30.05
N THR A 834 -38.72 27.36 -29.93
CA THR A 834 -37.83 27.05 -31.06
C THR A 834 -38.15 25.69 -31.68
N THR A 835 -39.03 24.92 -31.05
CA THR A 835 -39.47 23.57 -31.44
C THR A 835 -40.81 23.60 -32.18
N THR A 836 -41.19 22.47 -32.77
CA THR A 836 -42.41 22.35 -33.55
C THR A 836 -43.65 22.60 -32.70
N TYR A 837 -44.50 23.51 -33.16
CA TYR A 837 -45.82 23.79 -32.58
C TYR A 837 -46.83 22.68 -32.92
N PRO A 838 -47.89 22.49 -32.09
CA PRO A 838 -48.87 21.45 -32.31
C PRO A 838 -49.60 21.62 -33.64
N THR A 839 -49.77 20.51 -34.35
CA THR A 839 -50.51 20.39 -35.60
C THR A 839 -51.54 19.27 -35.48
N LEU A 840 -52.82 19.59 -35.63
CA LEU A 840 -53.91 18.63 -35.74
C LEU A 840 -54.19 18.35 -37.22
N ILE A 841 -54.25 17.06 -37.57
CA ILE A 841 -54.43 16.56 -38.94
C ILE A 841 -55.72 15.75 -39.07
N SER A 842 -56.26 15.65 -40.29
CA SER A 842 -57.44 14.83 -40.58
C SER A 842 -57.20 13.35 -40.25
N GLY A 843 -58.13 12.71 -39.53
CA GLY A 843 -58.01 11.31 -39.11
C GLY A 843 -57.12 11.08 -37.88
N GLY A 844 -56.54 12.13 -37.30
CA GLY A 844 -55.64 12.06 -36.14
C GLY A 844 -56.33 11.84 -34.78
N GLY A 845 -57.67 11.83 -34.72
CA GLY A 845 -58.44 11.70 -33.47
C GLY A 845 -58.90 13.05 -32.89
N THR A 846 -59.56 12.99 -31.73
CA THR A 846 -60.11 14.16 -31.02
C THR A 846 -59.17 14.57 -29.90
N ALA A 847 -58.61 15.77 -29.99
CA ALA A 847 -57.79 16.35 -28.94
C ALA A 847 -58.69 16.91 -27.82
N GLU A 848 -58.72 16.25 -26.67
CA GLU A 848 -59.49 16.69 -25.51
C GLU A 848 -58.63 17.55 -24.57
N VAL A 849 -59.19 18.64 -24.05
CA VAL A 849 -58.54 19.47 -23.04
C VAL A 849 -59.60 20.11 -22.14
N ARG A 850 -59.30 20.31 -20.86
CA ARG A 850 -60.12 21.15 -19.98
C ARG A 850 -60.00 22.62 -20.43
N THR A 851 -59.05 23.37 -19.91
CA THR A 851 -58.79 24.75 -20.37
C THR A 851 -57.51 24.76 -21.20
N LEU A 852 -57.58 25.34 -22.40
CA LEU A 852 -56.40 25.52 -23.26
C LEU A 852 -55.94 26.97 -23.19
N THR A 853 -54.73 27.19 -22.68
CA THR A 853 -54.05 28.49 -22.73
C THR A 853 -53.02 28.48 -23.85
N GLN A 854 -53.25 29.27 -24.90
CA GLN A 854 -52.51 29.20 -26.17
C GLN A 854 -51.88 30.56 -26.56
N PRO A 855 -50.79 31.00 -25.89
CA PRO A 855 -49.95 32.10 -26.38
C PRO A 855 -49.06 31.71 -27.59
N GLY A 856 -48.75 30.42 -27.79
CA GLY A 856 -48.01 29.90 -28.94
C GLY A 856 -48.89 29.56 -30.16
N ALA A 857 -48.28 29.08 -31.25
CA ALA A 857 -49.03 28.71 -32.45
C ALA A 857 -49.76 27.36 -32.28
N LEU A 858 -50.95 27.23 -32.86
CA LEU A 858 -51.67 25.96 -33.03
C LEU A 858 -52.20 25.91 -34.45
N THR A 859 -51.84 24.85 -35.18
CA THR A 859 -52.29 24.65 -36.56
C THR A 859 -53.28 23.50 -36.62
N MET A 860 -54.41 23.70 -37.29
CA MET A 860 -55.34 22.63 -37.65
C MET A 860 -55.46 22.57 -39.17
N THR A 861 -55.01 21.45 -39.73
CA THR A 861 -55.20 21.06 -41.14
C THR A 861 -56.34 20.04 -41.29
N GLY A 862 -56.95 19.65 -40.17
CA GLY A 862 -58.06 18.72 -40.03
C GLY A 862 -58.22 18.33 -38.55
N GLY A 863 -59.02 17.28 -38.28
CA GLY A 863 -59.21 16.77 -36.91
C GLY A 863 -60.14 17.63 -36.06
N GLU A 864 -60.26 17.29 -34.77
CA GLU A 864 -61.17 17.97 -33.83
C GLU A 864 -60.47 18.34 -32.51
N LEU A 865 -60.70 19.56 -32.04
CA LEU A 865 -60.28 20.04 -30.72
C LEU A 865 -61.51 20.22 -29.82
N ASP A 866 -61.64 19.34 -28.84
CA ASP A 866 -62.71 19.34 -27.84
C ASP A 866 -62.28 20.10 -26.58
N LEU A 867 -62.90 21.26 -26.38
CA LEU A 867 -62.70 22.11 -25.21
C LEU A 867 -63.78 21.78 -24.17
N TYR A 868 -63.37 21.42 -22.95
CA TYR A 868 -64.28 21.21 -21.81
C TYR A 868 -64.32 22.42 -20.85
N GLY A 869 -63.36 23.33 -20.98
CA GLY A 869 -63.24 24.65 -20.35
C GLY A 869 -62.99 25.74 -21.39
N SER A 870 -62.37 26.85 -21.03
CA SER A 870 -62.19 27.99 -21.95
C SER A 870 -60.98 27.82 -22.88
N HIS A 871 -61.03 28.47 -24.06
CA HIS A 871 -59.88 28.63 -24.95
C HIS A 871 -59.34 30.05 -24.81
N LEU A 872 -58.17 30.15 -24.19
CA LEU A 872 -57.52 31.39 -23.80
C LEU A 872 -56.24 31.62 -24.61
N GLY A 873 -55.76 32.87 -24.61
CA GLY A 873 -54.49 33.25 -25.26
C GLY A 873 -54.68 33.93 -26.63
N THR A 874 -53.60 34.58 -27.09
CA THR A 874 -53.59 35.41 -28.30
C THR A 874 -52.71 34.84 -29.41
N GLY A 875 -52.13 33.66 -29.22
CA GLY A 875 -51.19 33.04 -30.17
C GLY A 875 -51.82 32.77 -31.55
N PRO A 876 -51.01 32.59 -32.61
CA PRO A 876 -51.53 32.28 -33.94
C PRO A 876 -52.39 31.01 -33.92
N LEU A 877 -53.65 31.11 -34.33
CA LEU A 877 -54.53 29.96 -34.52
C LEU A 877 -54.80 29.81 -36.01
N VAL A 878 -54.13 28.85 -36.64
CA VAL A 878 -54.16 28.63 -38.09
C VAL A 878 -55.10 27.46 -38.39
N LEU A 879 -56.36 27.77 -38.70
CA LEU A 879 -57.41 26.78 -38.98
C LEU A 879 -57.62 26.67 -40.48
N LEU A 880 -56.76 25.91 -41.16
CA LEU A 880 -56.89 25.62 -42.60
C LEU A 880 -58.07 24.69 -42.88
N ASN A 881 -58.33 23.75 -41.96
CA ASN A 881 -59.49 22.86 -41.95
C ASN A 881 -59.65 22.27 -40.53
N GLY A 882 -60.75 21.55 -40.25
CA GLY A 882 -61.01 20.90 -38.96
C GLY A 882 -62.04 21.61 -38.09
N THR A 883 -62.35 20.98 -36.95
CA THR A 883 -63.45 21.39 -36.04
C THR A 883 -62.90 21.82 -34.69
N VAL A 884 -63.28 23.02 -34.24
CA VAL A 884 -63.15 23.40 -32.82
C VAL A 884 -64.52 23.22 -32.18
N ALA A 885 -64.57 22.48 -31.07
CA ALA A 885 -65.81 22.11 -30.41
C ALA A 885 -65.81 22.48 -28.93
N THR A 886 -66.93 23.04 -28.44
CA THR A 886 -67.18 23.16 -27.01
C THR A 886 -67.98 21.95 -26.52
N ARG A 887 -67.51 21.30 -25.45
CA ARG A 887 -68.13 20.11 -24.85
C ARG A 887 -68.43 20.25 -23.35
N GLY A 888 -67.97 21.33 -22.72
CA GLY A 888 -68.04 21.54 -21.28
C GLY A 888 -69.45 21.81 -20.76
N THR A 889 -69.73 21.34 -19.54
CA THR A 889 -70.96 21.63 -18.81
C THR A 889 -70.92 22.99 -18.08
N GLY A 890 -69.72 23.53 -17.84
CA GLY A 890 -69.51 24.85 -17.25
C GLY A 890 -69.51 25.99 -18.28
N ALA A 891 -69.30 27.22 -17.79
CA ALA A 891 -69.10 28.39 -18.66
C ALA A 891 -67.83 28.22 -19.50
N GLN A 892 -67.93 28.47 -20.80
CA GLN A 892 -66.79 28.41 -21.72
C GLN A 892 -66.72 29.68 -22.56
N SER A 893 -65.52 30.24 -22.63
CA SER A 893 -65.22 31.38 -23.49
C SER A 893 -64.31 30.95 -24.63
N LEU A 894 -64.73 31.25 -25.84
CA LEU A 894 -63.97 31.12 -27.07
C LEU A 894 -63.34 32.47 -27.42
N ARG A 895 -62.06 32.44 -27.82
CA ARG A 895 -61.33 33.64 -28.22
C ARG A 895 -61.76 34.15 -29.59
N ALA A 896 -61.39 35.40 -29.88
CA ALA A 896 -61.46 35.95 -31.23
C ALA A 896 -60.47 35.21 -32.16
N ALA A 897 -60.97 34.64 -33.26
CA ALA A 897 -60.17 33.91 -34.24
C ALA A 897 -60.96 33.62 -35.53
N ALA A 898 -60.27 33.13 -36.56
CA ALA A 898 -60.90 32.52 -37.73
C ALA A 898 -61.00 31.00 -37.53
N TYR A 899 -62.22 30.46 -37.56
CA TYR A 899 -62.55 29.05 -37.41
C TYR A 899 -62.93 28.44 -38.77
N ALA A 900 -62.46 27.25 -39.06
CA ALA A 900 -62.91 26.49 -40.23
C ALA A 900 -64.34 25.97 -39.99
N THR A 901 -64.47 25.01 -39.07
CA THR A 901 -65.75 24.58 -38.51
C THR A 901 -65.77 24.87 -37.02
N LEU A 902 -66.84 25.50 -36.54
CA LEU A 902 -67.08 25.76 -35.12
C LEU A 902 -68.35 25.02 -34.69
N LEU A 903 -68.19 24.04 -33.78
CA LEU A 903 -69.27 23.29 -33.17
C LEU A 903 -69.47 23.78 -31.73
N VAL A 904 -70.61 24.40 -31.44
CA VAL A 904 -70.91 24.90 -30.11
C VAL A 904 -71.90 23.97 -29.43
N GLY A 905 -71.41 23.15 -28.50
CA GLY A 905 -72.24 22.25 -27.69
C GLY A 905 -71.92 22.29 -26.19
N GLY A 906 -72.59 21.41 -25.44
CA GLY A 906 -72.52 21.35 -23.97
C GLY A 906 -73.50 22.30 -23.26
N THR A 907 -73.84 21.99 -22.00
CA THR A 907 -74.98 22.60 -21.29
C THR A 907 -74.70 23.95 -20.60
N GLY A 908 -73.44 24.39 -20.53
CA GLY A 908 -73.06 25.64 -19.85
C GLY A 908 -73.00 26.87 -20.77
N PRO A 909 -72.99 28.10 -20.21
CA PRO A 909 -72.96 29.34 -21.00
C PRO A 909 -71.76 29.39 -21.97
N LYS A 910 -71.99 29.75 -23.24
CA LYS A 910 -70.94 29.88 -24.25
C LYS A 910 -70.81 31.33 -24.70
N THR A 911 -69.62 31.89 -24.63
CA THR A 911 -69.31 33.22 -25.14
C THR A 911 -68.21 33.17 -26.19
N ILE A 912 -68.23 34.10 -27.15
CA ILE A 912 -67.20 34.20 -28.19
C ILE A 912 -66.81 35.66 -28.45
N GLY A 913 -65.52 35.90 -28.70
CA GLY A 913 -65.03 37.16 -29.26
C GLY A 913 -65.37 37.32 -30.75
N ALA A 914 -64.83 38.37 -31.39
CA ALA A 914 -65.02 38.57 -32.82
C ALA A 914 -64.43 37.40 -33.61
N ALA A 915 -65.24 36.74 -34.44
CA ALA A 915 -64.83 35.50 -35.09
C ALA A 915 -65.22 35.48 -36.57
N THR A 916 -64.44 34.77 -37.38
CA THR A 916 -64.81 34.45 -38.76
C THR A 916 -64.99 32.94 -38.87
N VAL A 917 -66.05 32.45 -39.51
CA VAL A 917 -66.28 31.03 -39.75
C VAL A 917 -66.28 30.78 -41.26
N THR A 918 -65.40 29.91 -41.74
CA THR A 918 -65.20 29.73 -43.18
C THR A 918 -65.98 28.56 -43.79
N THR A 919 -66.37 27.57 -42.98
CA THR A 919 -67.07 26.35 -43.46
C THR A 919 -68.41 26.17 -42.78
N ALA A 920 -68.47 26.00 -41.45
CA ALA A 920 -69.74 25.75 -40.76
C ALA A 920 -69.74 26.22 -39.31
N LEU A 921 -70.81 26.91 -38.91
CA LEU A 921 -71.16 27.21 -37.52
C LEU A 921 -72.35 26.32 -37.12
N THR A 922 -72.11 25.32 -36.29
CA THR A 922 -73.14 24.36 -35.87
C THR A 922 -73.42 24.52 -34.39
N LEU A 923 -74.68 24.78 -34.03
CA LEU A 923 -75.12 24.91 -32.64
C LEU A 923 -75.81 23.60 -32.23
N ALA A 924 -75.27 22.92 -31.21
CA ALA A 924 -75.70 21.57 -30.79
C ALA A 924 -75.87 21.47 -29.27
N GLY A 925 -77.05 21.87 -28.77
CA GLY A 925 -77.40 21.85 -27.35
C GLY A 925 -76.88 23.04 -26.54
N ALA A 926 -76.54 24.16 -27.19
CA ALA A 926 -75.95 25.33 -26.54
C ALA A 926 -76.41 26.66 -27.17
N ILE A 927 -76.44 27.72 -26.36
CA ILE A 927 -76.62 29.11 -26.80
C ILE A 927 -75.26 29.78 -26.88
N LEU A 928 -74.89 30.30 -28.05
CA LEU A 928 -73.67 31.07 -28.26
C LEU A 928 -73.94 32.56 -28.12
N ASN A 929 -73.44 33.19 -27.06
CA ASN A 929 -73.58 34.63 -26.85
C ASN A 929 -72.37 35.38 -27.42
N THR A 930 -72.59 36.25 -28.40
CA THR A 930 -71.51 37.06 -29.02
C THR A 930 -71.24 38.35 -28.26
N GLY A 931 -72.10 38.75 -27.32
CA GLY A 931 -72.02 40.05 -26.66
C GLY A 931 -71.96 41.20 -27.68
N PRO A 932 -71.00 42.13 -27.58
CA PRO A 932 -70.81 43.19 -28.58
C PRO A 932 -70.06 42.72 -29.83
N ALA A 933 -69.56 41.48 -29.87
CA ALA A 933 -68.79 40.98 -30.99
C ALA A 933 -69.71 40.44 -32.10
N THR A 934 -69.15 40.37 -33.31
CA THR A 934 -69.82 39.84 -34.50
C THR A 934 -69.14 38.55 -34.96
N VAL A 935 -69.93 37.53 -35.23
CA VAL A 935 -69.46 36.32 -35.92
C VAL A 935 -69.71 36.49 -37.42
N THR A 936 -68.65 36.51 -38.21
CA THR A 936 -68.70 36.67 -39.67
C THR A 936 -68.65 35.31 -40.33
N LEU A 937 -69.67 34.95 -41.10
CA LEU A 937 -69.66 33.76 -41.96
C LEU A 937 -69.02 34.14 -43.30
N ALA A 938 -68.09 33.33 -43.79
CA ALA A 938 -67.60 33.45 -45.16
C ALA A 938 -68.73 33.12 -46.17
N PRO A 939 -68.62 33.53 -47.44
CA PRO A 939 -69.73 33.37 -48.40
C PRO A 939 -70.19 31.91 -48.64
N ALA A 940 -69.30 30.94 -48.44
CA ALA A 940 -69.61 29.51 -48.57
C ALA A 940 -69.97 28.85 -47.22
N ALA A 941 -69.90 29.58 -46.12
CA ALA A 941 -70.09 29.03 -44.78
C ALA A 941 -71.58 28.88 -44.47
N THR A 942 -71.92 27.80 -43.76
CA THR A 942 -73.30 27.55 -43.31
C THR A 942 -73.46 27.79 -41.82
N ILE A 943 -74.63 28.22 -41.38
CA ILE A 943 -75.06 28.22 -39.98
C ILE A 943 -76.22 27.25 -39.79
N THR A 944 -76.17 26.44 -38.74
CA THR A 944 -77.24 25.50 -38.36
C THR A 944 -77.71 25.78 -36.94
N GLU A 945 -78.97 26.17 -36.81
CA GLU A 945 -79.61 26.53 -35.55
C GLU A 945 -80.91 25.73 -35.33
N THR A 946 -81.28 25.59 -34.07
CA THR A 946 -82.56 25.02 -33.63
C THR A 946 -83.14 25.90 -32.53
N ASP A 947 -84.39 25.63 -32.13
CA ASP A 947 -85.03 26.40 -31.07
C ASP A 947 -84.29 26.32 -29.72
N ALA A 948 -83.58 25.21 -29.47
CA ALA A 948 -82.78 25.01 -28.27
C ALA A 948 -81.29 25.39 -28.45
N SER A 949 -80.85 25.76 -29.65
CA SER A 949 -79.43 25.97 -29.95
C SER A 949 -79.25 27.02 -31.05
N TYR A 950 -78.89 28.22 -30.64
CA TYR A 950 -78.86 29.40 -31.50
C TYR A 950 -77.78 30.38 -31.07
N VAL A 951 -77.46 31.33 -31.94
CA VAL A 951 -76.61 32.47 -31.62
C VAL A 951 -77.45 33.60 -31.06
N LEU A 952 -77.13 34.03 -29.84
CA LEU A 952 -77.67 35.22 -29.20
C LEU A 952 -76.69 36.39 -29.42
N GLY A 953 -77.08 37.36 -30.25
CA GLY A 953 -76.20 38.44 -30.70
C GLY A 953 -76.06 38.52 -32.22
N GLN A 954 -74.90 38.96 -32.70
CA GLN A 954 -74.70 39.34 -34.11
C GLN A 954 -73.98 38.28 -34.94
N VAL A 955 -74.59 37.94 -36.07
CA VAL A 955 -73.98 37.12 -37.12
C VAL A 955 -74.09 37.87 -38.45
N GLN A 956 -72.98 38.00 -39.16
CA GLN A 956 -72.90 38.71 -40.44
C GLN A 956 -72.45 37.77 -41.55
N THR A 957 -72.95 37.98 -42.77
CA THR A 957 -72.33 37.44 -43.98
C THR A 957 -72.40 38.46 -45.12
N THR A 958 -71.50 38.34 -46.10
CA THR A 958 -71.48 39.16 -47.31
C THR A 958 -71.43 38.25 -48.52
N HIS A 959 -72.47 38.28 -49.35
CA HIS A 959 -72.59 37.44 -50.55
C HIS A 959 -72.59 38.30 -51.81
N LEU A 960 -72.12 37.74 -52.92
CA LEU A 960 -72.40 38.28 -54.25
C LEU A 960 -73.76 37.72 -54.70
N VAL A 961 -74.82 38.48 -54.49
CA VAL A 961 -76.19 38.00 -54.72
C VAL A 961 -76.59 38.26 -56.17
N GLY A 962 -77.00 37.20 -56.86
CA GLY A 962 -77.47 37.20 -58.25
C GLY A 962 -78.99 37.29 -58.37
N THR A 963 -79.55 36.63 -59.39
CA THR A 963 -81.00 36.53 -59.63
C THR A 963 -81.62 35.23 -59.09
N THR A 964 -80.80 34.27 -58.66
CA THR A 964 -81.25 33.05 -57.98
C THR A 964 -81.49 33.33 -56.49
N PRO A 965 -82.37 32.57 -55.82
CA PRO A 965 -82.57 32.69 -54.37
C PRO A 965 -81.26 32.50 -53.61
N ASP A 966 -80.93 33.43 -52.71
CA ASP A 966 -79.80 33.33 -51.78
C ASP A 966 -80.33 33.25 -50.35
N THR A 967 -79.82 32.28 -49.56
CA THR A 967 -80.21 32.03 -48.17
C THR A 967 -79.19 32.52 -47.15
N PHE A 968 -78.14 33.21 -47.61
CA PHE A 968 -77.08 33.78 -46.78
C PHE A 968 -76.44 32.75 -45.84
N GLY A 969 -76.20 31.53 -46.34
CA GLY A 969 -75.62 30.44 -45.56
C GLY A 969 -76.56 29.86 -44.49
N GLY A 970 -77.87 30.09 -44.58
CA GLY A 970 -78.84 29.65 -43.57
C GLY A 970 -79.05 30.64 -42.43
N LEU A 971 -78.67 31.91 -42.60
CA LEU A 971 -78.82 32.97 -41.59
C LEU A 971 -80.26 33.20 -41.14
N GLY A 972 -81.24 32.65 -41.86
CA GLY A 972 -82.67 32.87 -41.64
C GLY A 972 -83.24 34.00 -42.50
N LEU A 973 -82.46 34.54 -43.45
CA LEU A 973 -82.93 35.48 -44.46
C LEU A 973 -82.82 34.82 -45.83
N GLY A 974 -83.85 34.97 -46.66
CA GLY A 974 -83.86 34.60 -48.07
C GLY A 974 -84.11 35.83 -48.93
N LEU A 975 -83.33 36.00 -50.00
CA LEU A 975 -83.51 37.06 -50.99
C LEU A 975 -83.58 36.46 -52.38
N THR A 976 -84.69 36.70 -53.07
CA THR A 976 -84.84 36.42 -54.50
C THR A 976 -85.13 37.74 -55.21
N ALA A 977 -84.31 38.12 -56.18
CA ALA A 977 -84.46 39.38 -56.90
C ALA A 977 -84.43 39.17 -58.41
N ALA A 978 -85.29 39.89 -59.14
CA ALA A 978 -85.32 39.83 -60.61
C ALA A 978 -84.08 40.50 -61.25
N VAL A 979 -83.44 41.41 -60.51
CA VAL A 979 -82.18 42.07 -60.88
C VAL A 979 -81.17 41.80 -59.76
N ALA A 980 -79.94 41.45 -60.13
CA ALA A 980 -78.88 41.15 -59.18
C ALA A 980 -78.57 42.38 -58.29
N PRO A 981 -78.74 42.31 -56.96
CA PRO A 981 -78.42 43.41 -56.05
C PRO A 981 -76.90 43.58 -55.85
N GLY A 982 -76.09 42.63 -56.33
CA GLY A 982 -74.64 42.65 -56.23
C GLY A 982 -74.16 42.25 -54.83
N THR A 983 -73.01 42.78 -54.42
CA THR A 983 -72.45 42.52 -53.09
C THR A 983 -73.43 43.01 -52.03
N THR A 984 -73.95 42.06 -51.25
CA THR A 984 -74.97 42.28 -50.23
C THR A 984 -74.48 41.76 -48.89
N THR A 985 -74.36 42.66 -47.92
CA THR A 985 -74.04 42.35 -46.53
C THR A 985 -75.32 42.27 -45.73
N VAL A 986 -75.48 41.17 -44.99
CA VAL A 986 -76.59 40.94 -44.07
C VAL A 986 -76.02 40.75 -42.68
N VAL A 987 -76.45 41.59 -41.75
CA VAL A 987 -76.18 41.42 -40.32
C VAL A 987 -77.48 40.99 -39.65
N ARG A 988 -77.53 39.74 -39.19
CA ARG A 988 -78.61 39.26 -38.31
C ARG A 988 -78.23 39.57 -36.88
N THR A 989 -79.16 40.16 -36.14
CA THR A 989 -79.10 40.23 -34.69
C THR A 989 -80.25 39.44 -34.09
N THR A 990 -79.93 38.42 -33.30
CA THR A 990 -80.89 37.74 -32.43
C THR A 990 -80.96 38.54 -31.12
N GLY A 991 -82.06 39.26 -30.94
CA GLY A 991 -82.30 40.27 -29.90
C GLY A 991 -83.41 41.23 -30.33
N GLN A 992 -83.89 42.07 -29.41
CA GLN A 992 -84.90 43.07 -29.76
C GLN A 992 -84.30 44.21 -30.59
N PRO A 993 -84.92 44.65 -31.69
CA PRO A 993 -84.52 45.86 -32.38
C PRO A 993 -84.70 47.09 -31.46
N GLN A 994 -83.86 48.12 -31.64
CA GLN A 994 -83.98 49.34 -30.84
C GLN A 994 -85.34 50.01 -31.04
N GLY A 995 -86.00 50.36 -29.94
CA GLY A 995 -87.28 51.09 -29.92
C GLY A 995 -88.55 50.23 -29.80
N THR A 996 -88.42 48.90 -29.74
CA THR A 996 -89.57 48.01 -29.55
C THR A 996 -89.71 47.59 -28.09
N GLY A 997 -90.92 47.66 -27.54
CA GLY A 997 -91.22 47.05 -26.25
C GLY A 997 -91.12 45.53 -26.32
N THR A 998 -91.06 44.86 -25.16
CA THR A 998 -90.89 43.39 -25.07
C THR A 998 -92.00 42.55 -25.70
N ALA A 999 -93.02 43.12 -26.36
CA ALA A 999 -94.06 42.39 -27.06
C ALA A 999 -94.38 42.94 -28.47
N SER A 1000 -93.55 43.85 -29.00
CA SER A 1000 -93.89 44.57 -30.25
C SER A 1000 -93.31 43.93 -31.51
N SER A 1001 -92.16 43.26 -31.43
CA SER A 1001 -91.51 42.53 -32.54
C SER A 1001 -91.01 41.16 -32.07
N ILE A 1002 -90.67 40.29 -33.02
CA ILE A 1002 -89.87 39.10 -32.71
C ILE A 1002 -88.46 39.53 -32.27
N GLY A 1003 -87.78 38.66 -31.52
CA GLY A 1003 -86.40 38.82 -31.06
C GLY A 1003 -85.36 38.60 -32.16
N ARG A 1004 -85.63 39.05 -33.39
CA ARG A 1004 -84.72 38.96 -34.53
C ARG A 1004 -84.91 40.15 -35.47
N TYR A 1005 -83.79 40.73 -35.91
CA TYR A 1005 -83.79 41.71 -36.98
C TYR A 1005 -82.56 41.57 -37.88
N TYR A 1006 -82.67 42.11 -39.10
CA TYR A 1006 -81.63 42.09 -40.11
C TYR A 1006 -81.31 43.50 -40.58
N ASP A 1007 -80.03 43.87 -40.60
CA ASP A 1007 -79.56 45.06 -41.31
C ASP A 1007 -78.99 44.63 -42.66
N ILE A 1008 -79.62 45.08 -43.74
CA ILE A 1008 -79.26 44.71 -45.12
C ILE A 1008 -78.62 45.92 -45.81
N THR A 1009 -77.41 45.74 -46.33
CA THR A 1009 -76.67 46.72 -47.13
C THR A 1009 -76.29 46.12 -48.47
N ALA A 1010 -76.80 46.67 -49.57
CA ALA A 1010 -76.48 46.25 -50.94
C ALA A 1010 -75.66 47.33 -51.67
N ALA A 1011 -74.75 46.94 -52.55
CA ALA A 1011 -73.77 47.84 -53.18
C ALA A 1011 -74.32 48.76 -54.29
N LEU A 1012 -75.56 48.55 -54.76
CA LEU A 1012 -76.17 49.34 -55.84
C LEU A 1012 -77.47 50.01 -55.36
N GLY A 1013 -77.49 51.35 -55.33
CA GLY A 1013 -78.66 52.17 -54.99
C GLY A 1013 -79.79 52.16 -56.03
N GLN A 1014 -79.97 51.07 -56.76
CA GLN A 1014 -81.11 50.89 -57.67
C GLN A 1014 -82.31 50.30 -56.91
N SER A 1015 -83.50 50.84 -57.18
CA SER A 1015 -84.74 50.26 -56.68
C SER A 1015 -84.87 48.83 -57.21
N LEU A 1016 -84.82 47.85 -56.30
CA LEU A 1016 -85.11 46.46 -56.61
C LEU A 1016 -86.62 46.32 -56.83
N GLN A 1017 -87.18 46.83 -57.92
CA GLN A 1017 -88.60 46.64 -58.18
C GLN A 1017 -88.89 45.14 -58.39
N GLY A 1018 -89.66 44.54 -57.47
CA GLY A 1018 -90.14 43.16 -57.61
C GLY A 1018 -89.41 42.09 -56.80
N ALA A 1019 -88.53 42.43 -55.84
CA ALA A 1019 -87.83 41.42 -55.04
C ALA A 1019 -88.75 40.71 -54.04
N THR A 1020 -88.44 39.44 -53.74
CA THR A 1020 -89.03 38.65 -52.65
C THR A 1020 -88.03 38.53 -51.51
N LEU A 1021 -88.43 39.02 -50.33
CA LEU A 1021 -87.69 38.86 -49.09
C LEU A 1021 -88.41 37.81 -48.22
N THR A 1022 -87.67 36.85 -47.68
CA THR A 1022 -88.16 35.83 -46.77
C THR A 1022 -87.38 35.91 -45.46
N GLN A 1023 -88.09 35.99 -44.34
CA GLN A 1023 -87.50 35.95 -43.00
C GLN A 1023 -87.98 34.70 -42.27
N ALA A 1024 -87.05 33.81 -41.97
CA ALA A 1024 -87.23 32.71 -41.04
C ALA A 1024 -86.97 33.16 -39.60
N TYR A 1025 -87.74 32.60 -38.69
CA TYR A 1025 -87.64 32.83 -37.25
C TYR A 1025 -87.71 31.50 -36.50
N LEU A 1026 -87.17 31.46 -35.29
CA LEU A 1026 -87.29 30.33 -34.38
C LEU A 1026 -88.44 30.58 -33.39
N PRO A 1027 -89.15 29.54 -32.93
CA PRO A 1027 -90.28 29.71 -32.00
C PRO A 1027 -89.99 30.56 -30.76
N HIS A 1028 -88.81 30.42 -30.14
CA HIS A 1028 -88.41 31.23 -28.97
C HIS A 1028 -88.28 32.73 -29.28
N GLU A 1029 -88.10 33.10 -30.55
CA GLU A 1029 -87.96 34.49 -30.97
C GLU A 1029 -89.30 35.20 -31.08
N LEU A 1030 -90.42 34.47 -31.09
CA LEU A 1030 -91.76 35.06 -31.25
C LEU A 1030 -92.09 36.14 -30.24
N ASN A 1031 -91.45 36.12 -29.07
CA ASN A 1031 -91.55 37.21 -28.08
C ASN A 1031 -93.00 37.54 -27.71
N GLY A 1032 -93.82 36.50 -27.52
CA GLY A 1032 -95.25 36.60 -27.20
C GLY A 1032 -96.19 36.82 -28.39
N LEU A 1033 -95.67 37.00 -29.61
CA LEU A 1033 -96.48 37.15 -30.81
C LEU A 1033 -96.93 35.80 -31.38
N LEU A 1034 -98.13 35.75 -31.95
CA LEU A 1034 -98.58 34.57 -32.71
C LEU A 1034 -97.96 34.58 -34.12
N ALA A 1035 -97.45 33.44 -34.57
CA ALA A 1035 -96.92 33.25 -35.92
C ALA A 1035 -97.87 33.76 -37.03
N THR A 1036 -99.18 33.59 -36.82
CA THR A 1036 -100.24 34.03 -37.75
C THR A 1036 -100.38 35.55 -37.88
N GLN A 1037 -99.79 36.34 -36.97
CA GLN A 1037 -99.90 37.80 -36.93
C GLN A 1037 -98.69 38.55 -37.52
N LEU A 1038 -97.52 37.90 -37.59
CA LEU A 1038 -96.24 38.44 -38.08
C LEU A 1038 -96.22 39.02 -39.53
N VAL A 1039 -96.18 40.32 -39.69
CA VAL A 1039 -95.87 40.99 -40.97
C VAL A 1039 -94.44 41.54 -40.96
N MET A 1040 -93.88 41.82 -42.15
CA MET A 1040 -92.57 42.47 -42.25
C MET A 1040 -92.68 43.97 -41.97
N PHE A 1041 -91.73 44.47 -41.18
CA PHE A 1041 -91.51 45.89 -40.98
C PHE A 1041 -90.11 46.27 -41.46
N LYS A 1042 -90.01 47.44 -42.09
CA LYS A 1042 -88.77 48.02 -42.59
C LYS A 1042 -88.48 49.36 -41.92
N SER A 1043 -87.22 49.62 -41.61
CA SER A 1043 -86.73 50.92 -41.18
C SER A 1043 -85.51 51.34 -41.99
N THR A 1044 -85.50 52.58 -42.50
CA THR A 1044 -84.37 53.15 -43.23
C THR A 1044 -83.41 53.95 -42.34
N ASN A 1045 -83.77 54.18 -41.07
CA ASN A 1045 -83.01 54.98 -40.10
C ASN A 1045 -82.60 54.17 -38.85
N GLY A 1046 -82.33 52.87 -39.02
CA GLY A 1046 -81.79 52.03 -37.95
C GLY A 1046 -82.79 51.67 -36.84
N GLY A 1047 -84.09 51.78 -37.10
CA GLY A 1047 -85.16 51.40 -36.16
C GLY A 1047 -85.82 52.57 -35.44
N THR A 1048 -85.48 53.82 -35.77
CA THR A 1048 -86.15 55.01 -35.21
C THR A 1048 -87.57 55.17 -35.73
N THR A 1049 -87.81 54.90 -37.00
CA THR A 1049 -89.15 54.85 -37.61
C THR A 1049 -89.34 53.57 -38.42
N TRP A 1050 -90.54 53.01 -38.38
CA TRP A 1050 -90.88 51.75 -39.03
C TRP A 1050 -92.03 51.90 -40.02
N THR A 1051 -91.89 51.24 -41.17
CA THR A 1051 -92.91 51.10 -42.20
C THR A 1051 -93.39 49.65 -42.20
N ASN A 1052 -94.72 49.46 -42.12
CA ASN A 1052 -95.32 48.14 -42.26
C ASN A 1052 -95.32 47.77 -43.74
N GLU A 1053 -94.50 46.79 -44.11
CA GLU A 1053 -94.39 46.27 -45.48
C GLU A 1053 -95.38 45.12 -45.73
N GLY A 1054 -96.07 44.63 -44.71
CA GLY A 1054 -97.04 43.54 -44.84
C GLY A 1054 -96.39 42.15 -45.01
N ALA A 1055 -97.20 41.16 -45.39
CA ALA A 1055 -96.77 39.81 -45.70
C ALA A 1055 -97.51 39.31 -46.94
N THR A 1056 -96.81 38.59 -47.82
CA THR A 1056 -97.42 37.89 -48.97
C THR A 1056 -97.74 36.45 -48.60
N GLN A 1057 -96.84 35.77 -47.89
CA GLN A 1057 -97.02 34.39 -47.45
C GLN A 1057 -96.51 34.22 -46.02
N ARG A 1058 -97.17 33.32 -45.28
CA ARG A 1058 -96.82 32.92 -43.91
C ARG A 1058 -96.78 31.40 -43.87
N ASP A 1059 -95.59 30.85 -43.83
CA ASP A 1059 -95.35 29.41 -43.69
C ASP A 1059 -94.95 29.09 -42.25
N ALA A 1060 -94.81 27.80 -41.95
CA ALA A 1060 -94.29 27.37 -40.66
C ALA A 1060 -92.88 27.95 -40.46
N ASN A 1061 -92.74 28.86 -39.49
CA ASN A 1061 -91.47 29.52 -39.10
C ASN A 1061 -90.88 30.46 -40.16
N GLN A 1062 -91.65 30.90 -41.15
CA GLN A 1062 -91.19 31.85 -42.18
C GLN A 1062 -92.29 32.83 -42.60
N VAL A 1063 -91.90 34.08 -42.84
CA VAL A 1063 -92.74 35.11 -43.45
C VAL A 1063 -92.06 35.61 -44.71
N SER A 1064 -92.80 35.72 -45.81
CA SER A 1064 -92.30 36.21 -47.11
C SER A 1064 -93.08 37.42 -47.59
N ARG A 1065 -92.39 38.38 -48.21
CA ARG A 1065 -92.98 39.56 -48.85
C ARG A 1065 -92.48 39.66 -50.28
N ASN A 1066 -93.39 39.57 -51.24
CA ASN A 1066 -93.13 39.79 -52.66
C ASN A 1066 -93.21 41.28 -53.00
N PHE A 1067 -92.57 41.66 -54.10
CA PHE A 1067 -92.60 43.02 -54.65
C PHE A 1067 -92.06 44.11 -53.72
N VAL A 1068 -91.07 43.78 -52.88
CA VAL A 1068 -90.32 44.77 -52.09
C VAL A 1068 -89.55 45.66 -53.06
N THR A 1069 -89.70 46.99 -52.98
CA THR A 1069 -89.11 47.96 -53.93
C THR A 1069 -87.69 48.40 -53.57
N ASN A 1070 -87.29 48.21 -52.32
CA ASN A 1070 -85.95 48.48 -51.81
C ASN A 1070 -85.68 47.59 -50.59
N VAL A 1071 -84.66 46.74 -50.64
CA VAL A 1071 -84.30 45.84 -49.53
C VAL A 1071 -83.32 46.47 -48.53
N GLN A 1072 -82.69 47.59 -48.86
CA GLN A 1072 -81.73 48.25 -47.97
C GLN A 1072 -82.42 48.83 -46.75
N GLY A 1073 -81.85 48.56 -45.57
CA GLY A 1073 -82.37 49.01 -44.27
C GLY A 1073 -82.48 47.88 -43.26
N ARG A 1074 -83.09 48.21 -42.12
CA ARG A 1074 -83.37 47.28 -41.03
C ARG A 1074 -84.73 46.61 -41.22
N TRP A 1075 -84.78 45.30 -41.04
CA TRP A 1075 -85.98 44.48 -41.21
C TRP A 1075 -86.25 43.64 -39.98
N THR A 1076 -87.52 43.52 -39.59
CA THR A 1076 -87.97 42.60 -38.53
C THR A 1076 -89.39 42.11 -38.82
N LEU A 1077 -89.88 41.15 -38.02
CA LEU A 1077 -91.26 40.70 -38.03
C LEU A 1077 -91.99 41.20 -36.78
N ALA A 1078 -93.23 41.66 -36.93
CA ALA A 1078 -94.06 42.17 -35.85
C ALA A 1078 -95.55 41.98 -36.16
N SER A 1079 -96.44 42.16 -35.19
CA SER A 1079 -97.88 42.07 -35.45
C SER A 1079 -98.38 43.29 -36.22
N ALA A 1080 -99.22 43.08 -37.24
CA ALA A 1080 -99.88 44.19 -37.96
C ALA A 1080 -100.82 45.01 -37.06
N THR A 1081 -101.32 44.44 -35.96
CA THR A 1081 -102.27 45.07 -35.04
C THR A 1081 -101.61 45.78 -33.87
N ALA A 1082 -100.28 45.69 -33.73
CA ALA A 1082 -99.49 46.36 -32.69
C ALA A 1082 -98.36 47.16 -33.36
N PRO A 1083 -98.55 48.45 -33.66
CA PRO A 1083 -97.52 49.24 -34.36
C PRO A 1083 -96.23 49.33 -33.54
N LEU A 1084 -95.08 49.23 -34.22
CA LEU A 1084 -93.76 49.40 -33.60
C LEU A 1084 -93.60 50.85 -33.11
N ALA A 1085 -93.32 51.03 -31.83
CA ALA A 1085 -93.15 52.36 -31.23
C ALA A 1085 -91.86 53.04 -31.73
N PRO A 1086 -91.81 54.37 -31.82
CA PRO A 1086 -90.56 55.11 -31.98
C PRO A 1086 -89.67 54.91 -30.75
N ALA A 1087 -88.37 54.75 -30.94
CA ALA A 1087 -87.43 54.55 -29.83
C ALA A 1087 -87.39 55.77 -28.88
N THR A 1088 -87.59 55.54 -27.58
CA THR A 1088 -87.36 56.55 -26.53
C THR A 1088 -85.87 56.79 -26.32
N VAL A 1089 -85.44 58.05 -26.42
CA VAL A 1089 -84.04 58.46 -26.26
C VAL A 1089 -83.77 58.79 -24.79
N ALA A 1090 -82.87 58.06 -24.11
CA ALA A 1090 -82.46 58.36 -22.73
C ALA A 1090 -81.18 59.21 -22.70
N TYR A 1091 -81.08 60.14 -21.74
CA TYR A 1091 -79.86 60.95 -21.58
C TYR A 1091 -78.68 60.06 -21.20
N SER A 1092 -77.65 60.00 -22.05
CA SER A 1092 -76.43 59.24 -21.79
C SER A 1092 -75.22 59.87 -22.46
N ILE A 1093 -74.05 59.69 -21.83
CA ILE A 1093 -72.78 60.21 -22.30
C ILE A 1093 -71.79 59.05 -22.36
N VAL A 1094 -71.15 58.89 -23.52
CA VAL A 1094 -70.07 57.92 -23.73
C VAL A 1094 -68.83 58.68 -24.19
N ALA A 1095 -67.71 58.53 -23.45
CA ALA A 1095 -66.42 59.06 -23.85
C ALA A 1095 -65.73 58.13 -24.86
N LEU A 1096 -65.15 58.67 -25.92
CA LEU A 1096 -64.52 57.94 -27.02
C LEU A 1096 -63.20 58.63 -27.43
N PRO A 1097 -62.10 57.88 -27.59
CA PRO A 1097 -61.76 56.59 -26.98
C PRO A 1097 -61.46 56.73 -25.46
N ILE A 1098 -61.47 55.62 -24.71
CA ILE A 1098 -60.97 55.55 -23.31
C ILE A 1098 -59.91 54.43 -23.25
N PRO A 1099 -58.62 54.72 -22.96
CA PRO A 1099 -58.03 56.04 -22.72
C PRO A 1099 -58.19 56.96 -23.95
N PHE A 1100 -58.39 58.27 -23.73
CA PHE A 1100 -58.39 59.21 -24.86
C PHE A 1100 -56.96 59.46 -25.33
N THR A 1101 -56.79 59.78 -26.60
CA THR A 1101 -55.48 59.97 -27.23
C THR A 1101 -54.97 61.40 -27.02
N ALA A 1102 -53.71 61.65 -27.40
CA ALA A 1102 -53.14 63.00 -27.45
C ALA A 1102 -53.90 63.98 -28.37
N GLU A 1103 -54.78 63.47 -29.24
CA GLU A 1103 -55.65 64.30 -30.09
C GLU A 1103 -56.89 64.84 -29.36
N GLY A 1104 -57.14 64.36 -28.14
CA GLY A 1104 -58.23 64.80 -27.27
C GLY A 1104 -59.42 63.83 -27.16
N LEU A 1105 -60.32 64.16 -26.25
CA LEU A 1105 -61.50 63.38 -25.92
C LEU A 1105 -62.70 63.79 -26.79
N SER A 1106 -63.40 62.79 -27.35
CA SER A 1106 -64.70 62.98 -27.99
C SER A 1106 -65.80 62.38 -27.13
N LEU A 1107 -66.95 63.04 -27.05
CA LEU A 1107 -68.11 62.57 -26.32
C LEU A 1107 -69.21 62.22 -27.31
N ARG A 1108 -69.76 61.02 -27.21
CA ARG A 1108 -71.02 60.66 -27.84
C ARG A 1108 -72.13 60.96 -26.83
N VAL A 1109 -72.87 62.02 -27.10
CA VAL A 1109 -73.97 62.53 -26.28
C VAL A 1109 -75.27 62.07 -26.88
N THR A 1110 -76.07 61.34 -26.12
CA THR A 1110 -77.45 60.98 -26.50
C THR A 1110 -78.39 61.70 -25.57
N THR A 1111 -79.29 62.55 -26.09
CA THR A 1111 -80.17 63.38 -25.25
C THR A 1111 -81.61 63.47 -25.79
N PRO A 1112 -82.63 63.45 -24.92
CA PRO A 1112 -84.03 63.68 -25.29
C PRO A 1112 -84.42 65.16 -25.42
N THR A 1113 -83.51 66.09 -25.14
CA THR A 1113 -83.80 67.54 -25.17
C THR A 1113 -82.69 68.33 -25.83
N THR A 1114 -83.06 69.28 -26.69
CA THR A 1114 -82.10 70.23 -27.27
C THR A 1114 -81.67 71.25 -26.21
N GLY A 1115 -80.36 71.51 -26.08
CA GLY A 1115 -79.84 72.54 -25.17
C GLY A 1115 -78.33 72.48 -24.94
N PRO A 1116 -77.76 73.44 -24.19
CA PRO A 1116 -76.31 73.55 -23.98
C PRO A 1116 -75.76 72.45 -23.05
N LEU A 1117 -74.55 71.99 -23.34
CA LEU A 1117 -73.83 70.96 -22.58
C LEU A 1117 -72.63 71.58 -21.85
N HIS A 1118 -72.51 71.38 -20.54
CA HIS A 1118 -71.38 71.83 -19.73
C HIS A 1118 -70.46 70.64 -19.39
N VAL A 1119 -69.18 70.72 -19.72
CA VAL A 1119 -68.21 69.62 -19.58
C VAL A 1119 -67.03 70.02 -18.70
N GLN A 1120 -66.72 69.21 -17.69
CA GLN A 1120 -65.59 69.42 -16.77
C GLN A 1120 -64.74 68.15 -16.60
N LEU A 1121 -63.41 68.29 -16.51
CA LEU A 1121 -62.50 67.21 -16.07
C LEU A 1121 -61.82 67.59 -14.75
N TYR A 1122 -61.76 66.63 -13.83
CA TYR A 1122 -61.09 66.76 -12.54
C TYR A 1122 -59.89 65.84 -12.44
N ASP A 1123 -58.79 66.30 -11.82
CA ASP A 1123 -57.68 65.43 -11.42
C ASP A 1123 -58.07 64.51 -10.24
N ILE A 1124 -57.21 63.54 -9.91
CA ILE A 1124 -57.45 62.61 -8.78
C ILE A 1124 -57.52 63.31 -7.41
N LEU A 1125 -57.12 64.58 -7.32
CA LEU A 1125 -57.21 65.40 -6.11
C LEU A 1125 -58.51 66.24 -6.08
N GLY A 1126 -59.39 66.09 -7.07
CA GLY A 1126 -60.68 66.76 -7.15
C GLY A 1126 -60.63 68.20 -7.66
N ARG A 1127 -59.51 68.64 -8.26
CA ARG A 1127 -59.39 70.00 -8.85
C ARG A 1127 -59.84 69.99 -10.30
N ALA A 1128 -60.67 70.95 -10.71
CA ALA A 1128 -61.10 71.10 -12.10
C ALA A 1128 -59.93 71.63 -12.95
N ILE A 1129 -59.54 70.87 -13.98
CA ILE A 1129 -58.39 71.18 -14.84
C ILE A 1129 -58.77 71.48 -16.29
N TYR A 1130 -60.03 71.21 -16.67
CA TYR A 1130 -60.58 71.51 -17.99
C TYR A 1130 -62.08 71.83 -17.85
N ASN A 1131 -62.54 72.85 -18.55
CA ASN A 1131 -63.94 73.28 -18.59
C ASN A 1131 -64.31 73.72 -20.01
N TYR A 1132 -65.40 73.19 -20.57
CA TYR A 1132 -65.82 73.48 -21.93
C TYR A 1132 -67.34 73.41 -22.09
N ASP A 1133 -67.91 74.45 -22.69
CA ASP A 1133 -69.35 74.58 -22.90
C ASP A 1133 -69.69 74.42 -24.39
N VAL A 1134 -70.65 73.54 -24.67
CA VAL A 1134 -71.20 73.34 -26.02
C VAL A 1134 -72.51 74.09 -26.08
N ALA A 1135 -72.58 75.09 -26.97
CA ALA A 1135 -73.71 76.01 -27.03
C ALA A 1135 -75.05 75.31 -27.33
N ASN A 1136 -75.06 74.24 -28.12
CA ASN A 1136 -76.28 73.48 -28.42
C ASN A 1136 -75.99 72.05 -28.84
N VAL A 1137 -76.70 71.07 -28.26
CA VAL A 1137 -76.73 69.67 -28.70
C VAL A 1137 -78.18 69.32 -29.04
N GLU A 1138 -78.43 68.75 -30.22
CA GLU A 1138 -79.77 68.39 -30.69
C GLU A 1138 -80.29 67.09 -30.06
N THR A 1139 -81.61 66.91 -30.05
CA THR A 1139 -82.28 65.66 -29.69
C THR A 1139 -81.76 64.46 -30.50
N GLY A 1140 -81.45 63.35 -29.82
CA GLY A 1140 -80.84 62.16 -30.43
C GLY A 1140 -79.37 61.99 -30.03
N THR A 1141 -78.59 61.29 -30.85
CA THR A 1141 -77.17 61.04 -30.59
C THR A 1141 -76.27 61.95 -31.42
N SER A 1142 -75.54 62.83 -30.76
CA SER A 1142 -74.52 63.72 -31.34
C SER A 1142 -73.12 63.33 -30.88
N THR A 1143 -72.09 63.62 -31.67
CA THR A 1143 -70.69 63.52 -31.24
C THR A 1143 -70.12 64.92 -31.04
N VAL A 1144 -69.66 65.21 -29.83
CA VAL A 1144 -69.06 66.48 -29.43
C VAL A 1144 -67.56 66.26 -29.24
N ARG A 1145 -66.73 67.03 -29.93
CA ARG A 1145 -65.28 67.01 -29.72
C ARG A 1145 -64.88 68.07 -28.70
N LEU A 1146 -64.03 67.72 -27.73
CA LEU A 1146 -63.56 68.64 -26.70
C LEU A 1146 -62.19 69.24 -27.10
N PRO A 1147 -62.13 70.47 -27.61
CA PRO A 1147 -60.90 71.04 -28.15
C PRO A 1147 -59.85 71.23 -27.05
N GLY A 1148 -58.58 70.92 -27.34
CA GLY A 1148 -57.47 71.13 -26.40
C GLY A 1148 -57.36 70.09 -25.26
N SER A 1149 -58.35 69.20 -25.11
CA SER A 1149 -58.33 68.15 -24.06
C SER A 1149 -57.17 67.14 -24.21
N GLY A 1150 -56.61 66.98 -25.42
CA GLY A 1150 -55.46 66.11 -25.68
C GLY A 1150 -54.11 66.64 -25.19
N GLN A 1151 -54.05 67.91 -24.76
CA GLN A 1151 -52.84 68.51 -24.18
C GLN A 1151 -52.75 68.33 -22.66
N LEU A 1152 -53.71 67.65 -22.04
CA LEU A 1152 -53.66 67.29 -20.62
C LEU A 1152 -52.47 66.34 -20.36
N GLN A 1153 -51.93 66.33 -19.15
CA GLN A 1153 -50.86 65.38 -18.81
C GLN A 1153 -51.38 63.93 -18.86
N PRO A 1154 -50.52 62.91 -19.03
CA PRO A 1154 -50.94 61.52 -18.88
C PRO A 1154 -51.41 61.26 -17.44
N GLY A 1155 -52.57 60.61 -17.26
CA GLY A 1155 -53.16 60.40 -15.94
C GLY A 1155 -54.63 59.97 -15.95
N LYS A 1156 -55.18 59.72 -14.76
CA LYS A 1156 -56.60 59.41 -14.55
C LYS A 1156 -57.37 60.68 -14.20
N TYR A 1157 -58.53 60.87 -14.83
CA TYR A 1157 -59.39 62.03 -14.66
C TYR A 1157 -60.85 61.62 -14.45
N ILE A 1158 -61.60 62.47 -13.75
CA ILE A 1158 -63.06 62.31 -13.60
C ILE A 1158 -63.73 63.31 -14.55
N LEU A 1159 -64.44 62.79 -15.56
CA LEU A 1159 -65.27 63.55 -16.47
C LEU A 1159 -66.65 63.76 -15.86
N VAL A 1160 -67.11 65.01 -15.82
CA VAL A 1160 -68.46 65.41 -15.39
C VAL A 1160 -69.12 66.19 -16.51
N VAL A 1161 -70.29 65.74 -16.96
CA VAL A 1161 -71.04 66.37 -18.06
C VAL A 1161 -72.47 66.67 -17.61
N ARG A 1162 -72.90 67.91 -17.79
CA ARG A 1162 -74.23 68.40 -17.40
C ARG A 1162 -75.01 68.96 -18.58
N GLN A 1163 -76.31 68.68 -18.61
CA GLN A 1163 -77.28 69.34 -19.49
C GLN A 1163 -78.56 69.61 -18.69
N GLY A 1164 -78.84 70.87 -18.36
CA GLY A 1164 -79.91 71.22 -17.43
C GLY A 1164 -79.72 70.59 -16.04
N SER A 1165 -80.72 69.83 -15.57
CA SER A 1165 -80.67 69.10 -14.28
C SER A 1165 -80.00 67.72 -14.38
N GLN A 1166 -79.64 67.25 -15.59
CA GLN A 1166 -79.04 65.94 -15.81
C GLN A 1166 -77.51 66.02 -15.69
N GLU A 1167 -76.89 65.09 -14.95
CA GLU A 1167 -75.44 65.02 -14.75
C GLU A 1167 -74.96 63.57 -14.92
N VAL A 1168 -73.87 63.38 -15.67
CA VAL A 1168 -73.16 62.09 -15.78
C VAL A 1168 -71.71 62.26 -15.34
N ARG A 1169 -71.22 61.33 -14.51
CA ARG A 1169 -69.83 61.25 -14.09
C ARG A 1169 -69.21 59.94 -14.58
N THR A 1170 -68.01 60.00 -15.14
CA THR A 1170 -67.25 58.80 -15.55
C THR A 1170 -65.75 59.01 -15.43
N ASN A 1171 -65.00 57.91 -15.31
CA ASN A 1171 -63.55 57.96 -15.26
C ASN A 1171 -62.97 57.85 -16.67
N VAL A 1172 -62.01 58.70 -16.99
CA VAL A 1172 -61.26 58.66 -18.24
C VAL A 1172 -59.76 58.69 -17.96
N VAL A 1173 -58.96 58.15 -18.88
CA VAL A 1173 -57.50 58.07 -18.74
C VAL A 1173 -56.87 58.69 -19.99
N HIS A 1174 -55.77 59.41 -19.84
CA HIS A 1174 -54.95 59.93 -20.94
C HIS A 1174 -53.59 59.21 -20.94
N GLY A 1175 -53.24 58.54 -22.03
CA GLY A 1175 -52.03 57.68 -22.14
C GLY A 1175 -52.37 56.19 -22.37
N GLN A 1176 -51.40 55.38 -22.80
CA GLN A 1176 -51.58 53.93 -23.05
C GLN A 1176 -51.91 53.14 -21.79
#